data_AF-A0A562IAT6-F1
#
_entry.id   AF-A0A562IAT6-F1
#
_cell.length_a   1.000
_cell.length_b   1.000
_cell.length_c   1.000
_cell.angle_alpha   90.00
_cell.angle_beta   90.00
_cell.angle_gamma   90.00
#
_symmetry.space_group_name_H-M   'P 1'
#
loop_
_entity.id
_entity.type
_entity.pdbx_description
1 polymer ?
#
loop_
_entity_poly.entity_id
_entity_poly.type
_entity_poly.pdbx_seq_one_letter_code
_entity_poly.pdbx_strand_id
1 'polypeptide(L)'
;MRRRVTAGLASATAALLAAGVVTAPASAAPVAGPTPAAEKVRHKDNLPDPKADQHRELRKQAISDLLKGKAKLQTRNGSKVIQVKKDKFVEYQQAPKTDPIFTMLVNFGNQTDPRTGGTPGPVVNQIPEPDRNWDGSATDDNSTLWRSNFDRAHYLDMFYGPGESMRDFYLKQSGGRYTVGGDVSDWVTVPYNEARYGSNNISEADGYWNFVKDSATAWYQSQVAAGKTPQQIKDYLAQFDVWDRYDGDGDGNFNEPDGYIDHFQAVHAGEGEEAGGGAEGEDAIWSHRWAAFPNLAGVAGPQGNLAGGVQIGDTGLWIRDYTTEPENGGLGVFAHEYGHDLGLPDLYDTAGGDNGVGFWSLMSSGSWLSHGTDDIGSTPGYMDPWSKLFLGWLNYSTVEYGKGTTQVVLGPAGDFDGPKAQAVVVNLPSTTQTTSYNTPFAGANEWWGGSADDLNTTLTRTLDLTGATSASITAKAWYDIEEDYDFLYAEVSTNGGTSWTQLSNSLIDAGETGVDGSTSGNWVDLTYDLSAFAGQTVQFRYRYATDGGVHLAGAFLDNISLVKNGAAAWTDGAETLDAAWTARGFTRMGGSVTDEYPRFYIAENRTYFGYDDTLRTGGYNYGFNNTRPNWVERFSVQPGLLVWYVNYAYGDNNTRQHPGFGLNLPVDVRPGEIAVSGQGRITNRRNGYDATFSLYAKPAQTFHVNGVPVTVPQLNPNPVFNDSNVNAYWSAGNPWNSVKVAGTGTTITIVGQGKKATDNMVVRIHN
;
A
#
# COMPACT_ATOMS: atom_id res chain seq x y z
N MET A 1 -30.85 -3.77 43.78
CA MET A 1 -30.68 -4.79 44.84
C MET A 1 -29.19 -4.91 45.15
N ARG A 2 -28.87 -5.00 46.45
CA ARG A 2 -27.55 -5.05 47.10
C ARG A 2 -26.64 -6.14 46.48
N ARG A 3 -25.33 -5.96 46.33
CA ARG A 3 -24.34 -5.89 47.42
C ARG A 3 -23.04 -5.16 46.98
N ARG A 4 -22.63 -4.21 47.83
CA ARG A 4 -21.25 -3.72 48.01
C ARG A 4 -20.53 -4.61 49.04
N VAL A 5 -19.20 -4.69 48.95
CA VAL A 5 -18.31 -4.93 50.10
C VAL A 5 -17.16 -3.91 50.06
N THR A 6 -17.29 -2.93 50.97
CA THR A 6 -16.27 -2.10 51.66
C THR A 6 -15.28 -2.98 52.45
N ALA A 7 -14.10 -2.60 52.95
CA ALA A 7 -13.38 -1.35 53.22
C ALA A 7 -11.96 -1.74 53.74
N GLY A 8 -11.05 -0.76 53.91
CA GLY A 8 -9.93 -0.93 54.85
C GLY A 8 -8.81 0.11 54.76
N LEU A 9 -8.92 1.20 55.53
CA LEU A 9 -7.84 2.13 55.89
C LEU A 9 -6.97 1.57 57.04
N ALA A 10 -5.67 1.89 57.08
CA ALA A 10 -4.91 2.16 58.33
C ALA A 10 -3.49 2.77 58.09
N SER A 11 -3.39 4.09 58.31
CA SER A 11 -2.43 4.88 59.13
C SER A 11 -0.93 4.52 59.37
N ALA A 12 -0.08 5.54 59.10
CA ALA A 12 1.06 6.12 59.88
C ALA A 12 2.31 5.26 60.20
N THR A 13 3.57 5.71 60.14
CA THR A 13 4.24 6.87 60.80
C THR A 13 5.68 7.07 60.24
N ALA A 14 6.34 8.17 60.65
CA ALA A 14 7.51 8.81 60.03
C ALA A 14 8.94 8.34 60.44
N ALA A 15 9.90 8.78 59.60
CA ALA A 15 11.28 9.28 59.88
C ALA A 15 12.47 8.32 60.09
N LEU A 16 13.48 8.38 59.20
CA LEU A 16 14.82 8.98 59.42
C LEU A 16 15.83 8.65 58.30
N LEU A 17 16.74 9.59 58.07
CA LEU A 17 17.82 9.65 57.07
C LEU A 17 18.88 8.54 57.21
N ALA A 18 19.38 8.03 56.07
CA ALA A 18 20.76 7.59 55.93
C ALA A 18 21.20 7.72 54.46
N ALA A 19 22.22 8.56 54.23
CA ALA A 19 22.92 8.66 52.97
C ALA A 19 23.68 7.36 52.69
N GLY A 20 23.47 6.78 51.51
CA GLY A 20 24.23 5.67 50.97
C GLY A 20 24.43 5.91 49.48
N VAL A 21 25.66 6.28 49.11
CA VAL A 21 26.10 6.27 47.71
C VAL A 21 26.08 4.81 47.25
N VAL A 22 25.08 4.45 46.45
CA VAL A 22 25.05 3.18 45.71
C VAL A 22 25.17 3.55 44.26
N THR A 23 26.32 3.23 43.67
CA THR A 23 26.52 3.17 42.23
C THR A 23 25.43 2.28 41.64
N ALA A 24 24.47 2.87 40.93
CA ALA A 24 23.56 2.12 40.10
C ALA A 24 24.41 1.45 39.01
N PRO A 25 24.38 0.11 38.85
CA PRO A 25 24.85 -0.47 37.60
C PRO A 25 23.98 0.11 36.49
N ALA A 26 24.61 0.62 35.44
CA ALA A 26 23.93 0.95 34.21
C ALA A 26 23.10 -0.27 33.80
N SER A 27 21.78 -0.17 33.93
CA SER A 27 20.88 -1.15 33.37
C SER A 27 20.88 -0.90 31.87
N ALA A 28 21.68 -1.67 31.14
CA ALA A 28 21.50 -1.81 29.71
C ALA A 28 20.03 -2.20 29.48
N ALA A 29 19.31 -1.39 28.70
CA ALA A 29 17.99 -1.75 28.22
C ALA A 29 18.12 -3.00 27.33
N PRO A 30 17.29 -4.04 27.53
CA PRO A 30 17.32 -5.20 26.66
C PRO A 30 16.62 -4.84 25.35
N VAL A 31 17.37 -4.74 24.25
CA VAL A 31 16.79 -4.77 22.89
C VAL A 31 16.60 -6.23 22.52
N ALA A 32 15.34 -6.67 22.52
CA ALA A 32 14.93 -8.00 22.16
C ALA A 32 14.97 -8.17 20.64
N GLY A 33 15.67 -9.19 20.15
CA GLY A 33 15.36 -9.78 18.85
C GLY A 33 13.93 -10.33 18.85
N PRO A 34 13.29 -10.51 17.68
CA PRO A 34 11.90 -10.92 17.59
C PRO A 34 11.70 -12.31 18.20
N THR A 35 11.16 -12.32 19.42
CA THR A 35 10.47 -13.45 20.04
C THR A 35 9.03 -13.43 19.53
N PRO A 36 8.32 -14.56 19.38
CA PRO A 36 6.97 -14.55 18.81
C PRO A 36 6.00 -13.69 19.64
N ALA A 37 5.49 -12.62 19.01
CA ALA A 37 4.32 -11.82 19.38
C ALA A 37 4.21 -11.34 20.84
N ALA A 38 4.85 -10.21 21.14
CA ALA A 38 4.10 -9.09 21.71
C ALA A 38 3.86 -8.11 20.56
N GLU A 39 2.62 -7.66 20.36
CA GLU A 39 2.26 -6.68 19.32
C GLU A 39 2.96 -5.36 19.63
N LYS A 40 4.11 -5.09 19.00
CA LYS A 40 4.51 -3.71 18.72
C LYS A 40 3.42 -3.09 17.84
N VAL A 41 3.12 -1.80 18.04
CA VAL A 41 2.30 -1.04 17.07
C VAL A 41 2.99 -1.19 15.71
N ARG A 42 2.22 -1.55 14.69
CA ARG A 42 2.73 -1.75 13.33
C ARG A 42 2.09 -0.69 12.45
N HIS A 43 2.94 0.11 11.83
CA HIS A 43 2.55 1.10 10.86
C HIS A 43 2.54 0.47 9.46
N LYS A 44 1.88 1.16 8.52
CA LYS A 44 1.88 0.78 7.10
C LYS A 44 2.87 1.69 6.37
N ASP A 45 3.71 1.12 5.53
CA ASP A 45 4.64 1.89 4.71
C ASP A 45 3.87 2.66 3.62
N ASN A 46 2.79 2.09 3.05
CA ASN A 46 1.84 2.83 2.22
C ASN A 46 0.50 3.06 2.96
N LEU A 47 0.27 4.29 3.41
CA LEU A 47 -0.93 4.67 4.15
C LEU A 47 -2.13 4.91 3.22
N PRO A 48 -3.38 4.63 3.68
CA PRO A 48 -4.56 4.71 2.83
C PRO A 48 -4.79 6.10 2.24
N ASP A 49 -5.08 6.14 0.94
CA ASP A 49 -5.50 7.34 0.22
C ASP A 49 -6.52 6.93 -0.87
N PRO A 50 -7.80 7.32 -0.73
CA PRO A 50 -8.87 7.03 -1.68
C PRO A 50 -8.48 7.28 -3.15
N LYS A 51 -7.81 8.41 -3.44
CA LYS A 51 -7.40 8.76 -4.82
C LYS A 51 -6.30 7.84 -5.35
N ALA A 52 -5.28 7.56 -4.55
CA ALA A 52 -4.20 6.65 -4.94
C ALA A 52 -4.71 5.22 -5.14
N ASP A 53 -5.66 4.79 -4.30
CA ASP A 53 -6.30 3.48 -4.38
C ASP A 53 -7.12 3.35 -5.67
N GLN A 54 -7.97 4.33 -5.98
CA GLN A 54 -8.73 4.37 -7.22
C GLN A 54 -7.80 4.33 -8.44
N HIS A 55 -6.74 5.15 -8.45
CA HIS A 55 -5.75 5.19 -9.54
C HIS A 55 -5.08 3.81 -9.75
N ARG A 56 -4.73 3.11 -8.67
CA ARG A 56 -4.12 1.77 -8.72
C ARG A 56 -5.08 0.72 -9.28
N GLU A 57 -6.35 0.72 -8.87
CA GLU A 57 -7.36 -0.20 -9.40
C GLU A 57 -7.63 0.03 -10.89
N LEU A 58 -7.77 1.29 -11.30
CA LEU A 58 -7.93 1.65 -12.71
C LEU A 58 -6.73 1.18 -13.55
N ARG A 59 -5.52 1.31 -13.02
CA ARG A 59 -4.30 0.84 -13.70
C ARG A 59 -4.25 -0.69 -13.81
N LYS A 60 -4.64 -1.43 -12.76
CA LYS A 60 -4.79 -2.90 -12.86
C LYS A 60 -5.81 -3.31 -13.92
N GLN A 61 -6.95 -2.62 -13.99
CA GLN A 61 -7.96 -2.85 -15.02
C GLN A 61 -7.39 -2.58 -16.42
N ALA A 62 -6.77 -1.41 -16.61
CA ALA A 62 -6.18 -0.99 -17.89
C ALA A 62 -5.16 -2.02 -18.41
N ILE A 63 -4.27 -2.51 -17.55
CA ILE A 63 -3.28 -3.53 -17.89
C ILE A 63 -3.96 -4.85 -18.25
N SER A 64 -4.98 -5.27 -17.50
CA SER A 64 -5.70 -6.50 -17.82
C SER A 64 -6.38 -6.43 -19.18
N ASP A 65 -7.02 -5.29 -19.48
CA ASP A 65 -7.67 -5.08 -20.76
C ASP A 65 -6.65 -4.98 -21.91
N LEU A 66 -5.46 -4.42 -21.67
CA LEU A 66 -4.36 -4.42 -22.63
C LEU A 66 -3.86 -5.85 -22.91
N LEU A 67 -3.59 -6.64 -21.86
CA LEU A 67 -3.12 -8.03 -21.98
C LEU A 67 -4.14 -8.94 -22.69
N LYS A 68 -5.44 -8.70 -22.49
CA LYS A 68 -6.53 -9.42 -23.16
C LYS A 68 -6.82 -8.90 -24.57
N GLY A 69 -6.14 -7.84 -25.02
CA GLY A 69 -6.39 -7.18 -26.30
C GLY A 69 -7.73 -6.44 -26.41
N LYS A 70 -8.40 -6.17 -25.27
CA LYS A 70 -9.63 -5.38 -25.17
C LYS A 70 -9.37 -3.88 -25.28
N ALA A 71 -8.21 -3.43 -24.80
CA ALA A 71 -7.74 -2.06 -24.90
C ALA A 71 -6.45 -1.97 -25.75
N LYS A 72 -6.11 -0.74 -26.16
CA LYS A 72 -4.90 -0.43 -26.93
C LYS A 72 -4.23 0.80 -26.36
N LEU A 73 -2.91 0.86 -26.50
CA LEU A 73 -2.15 2.07 -26.20
C LEU A 73 -2.46 3.16 -27.22
N GLN A 74 -2.70 4.36 -26.70
CA GLN A 74 -2.90 5.58 -27.47
C GLN A 74 -1.82 6.59 -27.06
N THR A 75 -1.35 7.43 -27.98
CA THR A 75 -0.49 8.55 -27.60
C THR A 75 -1.32 9.80 -27.35
N ARG A 76 -1.13 10.42 -26.18
CA ARG A 76 -1.68 11.73 -25.82
C ARG A 76 -0.57 12.56 -25.19
N ASN A 77 -0.29 13.73 -25.78
CA ASN A 77 0.67 14.72 -25.26
C ASN A 77 2.02 14.14 -24.78
N GLY A 78 2.58 13.19 -25.53
CA GLY A 78 3.88 12.56 -25.22
C GLY A 78 3.78 11.27 -24.39
N SER A 79 2.66 11.04 -23.71
CA SER A 79 2.40 9.82 -22.93
C SER A 79 1.64 8.77 -23.74
N LYS A 80 1.88 7.49 -23.40
CA LYS A 80 1.06 6.36 -23.82
C LYS A 80 0.03 6.09 -22.74
N VAL A 81 -1.23 6.25 -23.12
CA VAL A 81 -2.37 6.07 -22.25
C VAL A 81 -3.21 4.86 -22.68
N ILE A 82 -3.93 4.27 -21.73
CA ILE A 82 -4.94 3.26 -21.95
C ILE A 82 -6.28 3.88 -21.57
N GLN A 83 -7.24 3.84 -22.50
CA GLN A 83 -8.59 4.33 -22.23
C GLN A 83 -9.42 3.23 -21.55
N VAL A 84 -9.88 3.48 -20.33
CA VAL A 84 -10.66 2.52 -19.53
C VAL A 84 -12.16 2.77 -19.59
N LYS A 85 -12.59 4.03 -19.73
CA LYS A 85 -13.98 4.44 -19.96
C LYS A 85 -14.01 5.62 -20.94
N LYS A 86 -15.22 6.03 -21.35
CA LYS A 86 -15.40 7.26 -22.11
C LYS A 86 -14.80 8.41 -21.28
N ASP A 87 -13.85 9.13 -21.87
CA ASP A 87 -13.15 10.27 -21.25
C ASP A 87 -12.41 9.95 -19.92
N LYS A 88 -12.01 8.69 -19.68
CA LYS A 88 -11.16 8.31 -18.53
C LYS A 88 -9.95 7.52 -19.02
N PHE A 89 -8.76 8.02 -18.73
CA PHE A 89 -7.49 7.49 -19.20
C PHE A 89 -6.60 7.06 -18.04
N VAL A 90 -5.74 6.09 -18.29
CA VAL A 90 -4.66 5.72 -17.39
C VAL A 90 -3.36 5.90 -18.15
N GLU A 91 -2.46 6.72 -17.62
CA GLU A 91 -1.09 6.75 -18.12
C GLU A 91 -0.39 5.42 -17.85
N TYR A 92 0.27 4.88 -18.87
CA TYR A 92 0.90 3.57 -18.78
C TYR A 92 2.38 3.54 -19.20
N GLN A 93 2.76 4.26 -20.26
CA GLN A 93 4.18 4.38 -20.63
C GLN A 93 4.47 5.82 -21.02
N GLN A 94 5.67 6.28 -20.74
CA GLN A 94 6.13 7.56 -21.25
C GLN A 94 7.31 7.36 -22.21
N ALA A 95 7.60 8.39 -23.02
CA ALA A 95 8.95 8.53 -23.56
C ALA A 95 9.95 8.58 -22.39
N PRO A 96 11.26 8.37 -22.63
CA PRO A 96 12.27 8.56 -21.59
C PRO A 96 12.01 9.83 -20.76
N LYS A 97 11.60 9.66 -19.51
CA LYS A 97 11.16 10.72 -18.60
C LYS A 97 12.20 10.91 -17.48
N THR A 98 12.34 12.13 -17.00
CA THR A 98 13.07 12.43 -15.76
C THR A 98 12.11 13.19 -14.85
N ASP A 99 11.64 12.53 -13.79
CA ASP A 99 10.73 13.16 -12.85
C ASP A 99 11.46 14.00 -11.80
N PRO A 100 10.98 15.22 -11.51
CA PRO A 100 11.59 16.09 -10.52
C PRO A 100 11.11 15.70 -9.11
N ILE A 101 12.04 15.42 -8.21
CA ILE A 101 11.78 15.20 -6.79
C ILE A 101 12.26 16.41 -6.00
N PHE A 102 11.41 16.92 -5.13
CA PHE A 102 11.79 17.95 -4.18
C PHE A 102 11.94 17.34 -2.78
N THR A 103 13.19 17.28 -2.30
CA THR A 103 13.50 16.73 -0.98
C THR A 103 13.79 17.83 0.03
N MET A 104 13.14 17.78 1.19
CA MET A 104 13.49 18.59 2.37
C MET A 104 14.25 17.75 3.39
N LEU A 105 15.35 18.28 3.91
CA LEU A 105 16.08 17.69 5.04
C LEU A 105 15.63 18.38 6.34
N VAL A 106 15.20 17.61 7.34
CA VAL A 106 14.41 18.11 8.46
C VAL A 106 14.98 17.68 9.82
N ASN A 107 15.53 18.65 10.54
CA ASN A 107 15.89 18.54 11.95
C ASN A 107 14.67 18.78 12.84
N PHE A 108 14.67 18.20 14.03
CA PHE A 108 13.66 18.49 15.04
C PHE A 108 14.10 19.58 16.02
N GLY A 109 13.10 20.29 16.52
CA GLY A 109 13.28 21.39 17.45
C GLY A 109 13.28 20.94 18.91
N ASN A 110 12.99 21.88 19.79
CA ASN A 110 13.03 21.68 21.24
C ASN A 110 11.70 21.93 21.95
N GLN A 111 10.65 22.35 21.22
CA GLN A 111 9.32 22.45 21.78
C GLN A 111 8.75 21.05 21.98
N THR A 112 7.99 20.85 23.05
CA THR A 112 7.33 19.58 23.34
C THR A 112 5.81 19.78 23.31
N ASP A 113 5.10 18.78 22.81
CA ASP A 113 3.64 18.71 22.94
C ASP A 113 3.29 18.02 24.25
N PRO A 114 2.48 18.61 25.15
CA PRO A 114 2.09 17.97 26.40
C PRO A 114 1.41 16.60 26.24
N ARG A 115 0.85 16.28 25.06
CA ARG A 115 0.19 15.02 24.75
C ARG A 115 1.19 13.87 24.51
N THR A 116 2.36 14.18 23.96
CA THR A 116 3.36 13.18 23.56
C THR A 116 4.66 13.27 24.37
N GLY A 117 5.05 14.46 24.85
CA GLY A 117 6.25 14.67 25.65
C GLY A 117 7.52 14.53 24.82
N GLY A 118 8.34 13.54 25.13
CA GLY A 118 9.61 13.25 24.43
C GLY A 118 10.79 14.16 24.79
N THR A 119 11.95 13.83 24.24
CA THR A 119 13.21 14.61 24.36
C THR A 119 13.37 15.60 23.21
N PRO A 120 14.06 16.74 23.38
CA PRO A 120 14.42 17.63 22.28
C PRO A 120 15.24 16.93 21.18
N GLY A 121 15.07 17.33 19.92
CA GLY A 121 15.73 16.71 18.78
C GLY A 121 14.99 15.48 18.24
N PRO A 122 15.70 14.61 17.49
CA PRO A 122 17.12 14.68 17.17
C PRO A 122 17.46 15.77 16.14
N VAL A 123 18.76 16.05 16.00
CA VAL A 123 19.31 16.77 14.85
C VAL A 123 20.32 15.89 14.14
N VAL A 124 20.55 16.17 12.85
CA VAL A 124 21.44 15.42 11.97
C VAL A 124 22.81 15.12 12.60
N ASN A 125 23.36 13.96 12.26
CA ASN A 125 24.66 13.42 12.68
C ASN A 125 24.74 13.09 14.17
N GLN A 126 23.61 12.69 14.76
CA GLN A 126 23.55 12.24 16.16
C GLN A 126 23.36 10.73 16.31
N ILE A 127 23.18 9.99 15.22
CA ILE A 127 23.12 8.53 15.23
C ILE A 127 24.49 7.97 15.72
N PRO A 128 24.52 7.14 16.77
CA PRO A 128 25.76 6.56 17.29
C PRO A 128 26.51 5.73 16.25
N GLU A 129 27.85 5.79 16.28
CA GLU A 129 28.67 4.92 15.43
C GLU A 129 28.50 3.45 15.86
N PRO A 130 28.12 2.53 14.95
CA PRO A 130 27.94 1.12 15.25
C PRO A 130 29.26 0.43 15.63
N ASP A 131 29.21 -0.56 16.52
CA ASP A 131 30.41 -1.26 17.00
C ASP A 131 31.00 -2.19 15.94
N ARG A 132 31.97 -1.62 15.22
CA ARG A 132 33.02 -2.18 14.34
C ARG A 132 33.77 -3.43 14.78
N ASN A 133 33.88 -3.65 16.08
CA ASN A 133 34.91 -4.53 16.64
C ASN A 133 34.34 -5.93 16.92
N TRP A 134 34.49 -6.83 15.93
CA TRP A 134 33.91 -8.18 15.93
C TRP A 134 34.51 -9.14 16.97
N ASP A 135 34.34 -8.83 18.25
CA ASP A 135 34.81 -9.64 19.37
C ASP A 135 33.77 -10.67 19.85
N GLY A 136 32.59 -10.68 19.22
CA GLY A 136 31.49 -11.59 19.52
C GLY A 136 30.60 -11.10 20.65
N SER A 137 30.74 -9.85 21.08
CA SER A 137 29.90 -9.23 22.10
C SER A 137 28.51 -8.87 21.57
N ALA A 138 27.62 -8.50 22.50
CA ALA A 138 26.27 -8.08 22.16
C ALA A 138 26.19 -6.70 21.50
N THR A 139 27.29 -5.93 21.47
CA THR A 139 27.33 -4.62 20.81
C THR A 139 27.70 -4.72 19.34
N ASP A 140 28.31 -5.83 18.89
CA ASP A 140 28.63 -6.08 17.49
C ASP A 140 27.42 -5.82 16.57
N ASP A 141 27.57 -4.83 15.70
CA ASP A 141 26.52 -4.40 14.78
C ASP A 141 27.08 -4.38 13.35
N ASN A 142 26.61 -5.27 12.48
CA ASN A 142 26.92 -5.26 11.04
C ASN A 142 25.68 -4.95 10.16
N SER A 143 24.61 -4.44 10.77
CA SER A 143 23.32 -4.21 10.12
C SER A 143 23.02 -2.72 9.93
N THR A 144 23.40 -1.86 10.87
CA THR A 144 23.10 -0.44 10.82
C THR A 144 23.88 0.26 9.71
N LEU A 145 23.20 0.99 8.82
CA LEU A 145 23.84 1.91 7.88
C LEU A 145 24.25 3.16 8.66
N TRP A 146 25.52 3.56 8.57
CA TRP A 146 26.03 4.73 9.29
C TRP A 146 27.08 5.49 8.50
N ARG A 147 27.10 6.82 8.67
CA ARG A 147 28.12 7.73 8.17
C ARG A 147 28.40 8.80 9.22
N SER A 148 29.60 9.37 9.18
CA SER A 148 29.98 10.47 10.07
C SER A 148 29.38 11.83 9.68
N ASN A 149 28.81 11.95 8.47
CA ASN A 149 28.18 13.17 7.99
C ASN A 149 27.12 12.91 6.90
N PHE A 150 25.86 13.17 7.22
CA PHE A 150 24.68 13.14 6.36
C PHE A 150 24.31 14.57 5.90
N ASP A 151 25.22 15.22 5.17
CA ASP A 151 24.97 16.56 4.63
C ASP A 151 24.14 16.52 3.33
N ARG A 152 23.74 17.70 2.84
CA ARG A 152 23.03 17.85 1.56
C ARG A 152 23.76 17.19 0.38
N ALA A 153 25.09 17.20 0.36
CA ALA A 153 25.87 16.62 -0.73
C ALA A 153 25.77 15.09 -0.75
N HIS A 154 25.71 14.46 0.43
CA HIS A 154 25.44 13.03 0.54
C HIS A 154 24.12 12.64 -0.13
N TYR A 155 23.01 13.33 0.16
CA TYR A 155 21.71 13.02 -0.44
C TYR A 155 21.66 13.33 -1.93
N LEU A 156 22.27 14.43 -2.38
CA LEU A 156 22.38 14.74 -3.81
C LEU A 156 23.14 13.63 -4.58
N ASP A 157 24.19 13.06 -3.99
CA ASP A 157 24.93 11.94 -4.58
C ASP A 157 24.08 10.65 -4.57
N MET A 158 23.44 10.33 -3.45
CA MET A 158 22.59 9.14 -3.34
C MET A 158 21.37 9.19 -4.27
N PHE A 159 20.78 10.36 -4.51
CA PHE A 159 19.61 10.48 -5.37
C PHE A 159 19.98 10.67 -6.84
N TYR A 160 20.97 11.52 -7.14
CA TYR A 160 21.22 11.98 -8.52
C TYR A 160 22.67 11.81 -8.99
N GLY A 161 23.54 11.25 -8.15
CA GLY A 161 24.93 11.01 -8.44
C GLY A 161 25.15 10.07 -9.63
N PRO A 162 26.34 10.11 -10.26
CA PRO A 162 26.66 9.31 -11.44
C PRO A 162 26.94 7.83 -11.14
N GLY A 163 27.04 7.44 -9.87
CA GLY A 163 27.25 6.06 -9.42
C GLY A 163 25.94 5.33 -9.14
N GLU A 164 25.95 4.39 -8.20
CA GLU A 164 24.72 3.79 -7.68
C GLU A 164 23.92 4.87 -6.95
N SER A 165 22.78 5.25 -7.53
CA SER A 165 21.90 6.32 -7.05
C SER A 165 20.45 6.02 -7.42
N MET A 166 19.49 6.76 -6.87
CA MET A 166 18.06 6.63 -7.27
C MET A 166 17.91 6.81 -8.79
N ARG A 167 18.59 7.81 -9.35
CA ARG A 167 18.65 8.08 -10.77
C ARG A 167 19.14 6.85 -11.56
N ASP A 168 20.29 6.28 -11.19
CA ASP A 168 20.85 5.11 -11.88
C ASP A 168 19.97 3.87 -11.72
N PHE A 169 19.45 3.64 -10.51
CA PHE A 169 18.55 2.54 -10.20
C PHE A 169 17.30 2.58 -11.08
N TYR A 170 16.54 3.68 -11.07
CA TYR A 170 15.32 3.81 -11.86
C TYR A 170 15.58 3.80 -13.36
N LEU A 171 16.71 4.37 -13.80
CA LEU A 171 17.13 4.28 -15.20
C LEU A 171 17.32 2.82 -15.63
N LYS A 172 18.07 2.05 -14.85
CA LYS A 172 18.35 0.63 -15.14
C LYS A 172 17.11 -0.24 -15.02
N GLN A 173 16.34 -0.05 -13.96
CA GLN A 173 15.12 -0.79 -13.65
C GLN A 173 14.03 -0.61 -14.72
N SER A 174 13.89 0.60 -15.27
CA SER A 174 12.89 0.94 -16.29
C SER A 174 13.30 0.57 -17.72
N GLY A 175 14.52 0.09 -17.91
CA GLY A 175 15.12 -0.12 -19.21
C GLY A 175 15.30 1.17 -20.03
N GLY A 176 15.67 2.26 -19.37
CA GLY A 176 15.95 3.55 -20.00
C GLY A 176 14.73 4.42 -20.27
N ARG A 177 13.55 3.99 -19.83
CA ARG A 177 12.28 4.70 -20.06
C ARG A 177 11.98 5.76 -19.00
N TYR A 178 12.63 5.67 -17.86
CA TYR A 178 12.31 6.48 -16.70
C TYR A 178 13.53 6.65 -15.79
N THR A 179 13.70 7.84 -15.24
CA THR A 179 14.68 8.12 -14.19
C THR A 179 14.21 9.31 -13.37
N VAL A 180 14.96 9.67 -12.34
CA VAL A 180 14.62 10.77 -11.43
C VAL A 180 15.72 11.83 -11.43
N GLY A 181 15.32 13.07 -11.21
CA GLY A 181 16.18 14.22 -10.99
C GLY A 181 15.54 15.12 -9.94
N GLY A 182 16.18 16.23 -9.57
CA GLY A 182 15.57 17.13 -8.60
C GLY A 182 16.58 17.89 -7.78
N ASP A 183 16.14 18.33 -6.60
CA ASP A 183 16.97 19.06 -5.65
C ASP A 183 16.67 18.63 -4.21
N VAL A 184 17.67 18.81 -3.36
CA VAL A 184 17.61 18.54 -1.92
C VAL A 184 17.82 19.87 -1.20
N SER A 185 17.06 20.17 -0.15
CA SER A 185 17.27 21.38 0.64
C SER A 185 18.50 21.30 1.55
N ASP A 186 18.95 22.43 2.09
CA ASP A 186 19.73 22.39 3.33
C ASP A 186 18.84 21.92 4.50
N TRP A 187 19.45 21.45 5.58
CA TRP A 187 18.72 21.05 6.79
C TRP A 187 17.96 22.25 7.41
N VAL A 188 16.64 22.12 7.51
CA VAL A 188 15.77 23.08 8.21
C VAL A 188 15.31 22.49 9.53
N THR A 189 14.85 23.31 10.49
CA THR A 189 14.42 22.82 11.80
C THR A 189 12.94 23.12 12.04
N VAL A 190 12.15 22.06 12.27
CA VAL A 190 10.75 22.20 12.70
C VAL A 190 10.67 22.60 14.18
N PRO A 191 9.58 23.22 14.66
CA PRO A 191 9.55 23.79 16.02
C PRO A 191 9.57 22.74 17.14
N TYR A 192 8.86 21.62 16.96
CA TYR A 192 8.75 20.57 17.96
C TYR A 192 9.81 19.48 17.82
N ASN A 193 10.00 18.72 18.89
CA ASN A 193 10.75 17.46 18.88
C ASN A 193 10.03 16.37 18.10
N GLU A 194 10.75 15.27 17.80
CA GLU A 194 10.22 14.17 17.00
C GLU A 194 8.95 13.55 17.58
N ALA A 195 8.84 13.43 18.91
CA ALA A 195 7.66 12.88 19.58
C ALA A 195 6.35 13.64 19.27
N ARG A 196 6.37 14.93 18.87
CA ARG A 196 5.14 15.60 18.39
C ARG A 196 4.60 14.95 17.12
N TYR A 197 5.47 14.38 16.30
CA TYR A 197 5.18 13.92 14.96
C TYR A 197 5.13 12.40 14.86
N GLY A 198 6.00 11.68 15.57
CA GLY A 198 6.11 10.22 15.49
C GLY A 198 5.36 9.43 16.56
N SER A 199 5.06 10.03 17.72
CA SER A 199 4.60 9.26 18.89
C SER A 199 3.31 8.48 18.67
N ASN A 200 3.34 7.20 19.04
CA ASN A 200 2.20 6.28 19.06
C ASN A 200 1.04 6.67 20.01
N ASN A 201 1.18 7.77 20.77
CA ASN A 201 0.16 8.29 21.67
C ASN A 201 -0.87 9.21 20.97
N ILE A 202 -0.62 9.59 19.71
CA ILE A 202 -1.54 10.36 18.87
C ILE A 202 -1.83 9.59 17.59
N SER A 203 -2.83 10.03 16.80
CA SER A 203 -3.05 9.43 15.49
C SER A 203 -1.93 9.81 14.52
N GLU A 204 -1.59 8.89 13.62
CA GLU A 204 -0.65 9.11 12.52
C GLU A 204 -1.00 10.39 11.73
N ALA A 205 -2.29 10.63 11.48
CA ALA A 205 -2.77 11.85 10.81
C ALA A 205 -2.42 13.14 11.56
N ASP A 206 -2.57 13.19 12.90
CA ASP A 206 -2.21 14.39 13.68
C ASP A 206 -0.68 14.55 13.78
N GLY A 207 0.08 13.47 13.77
CA GLY A 207 1.54 13.50 13.76
C GLY A 207 2.11 13.90 12.40
N TYR A 208 1.99 12.99 11.43
CA TYR A 208 2.69 13.03 10.15
C TYR A 208 2.23 14.18 9.24
N TRP A 209 0.94 14.50 9.18
CA TRP A 209 0.49 15.63 8.36
C TRP A 209 1.02 16.98 8.89
N ASN A 210 1.14 17.12 10.21
CA ASN A 210 1.74 18.31 10.81
C ASN A 210 3.27 18.33 10.63
N PHE A 211 3.94 17.17 10.54
CA PHE A 211 5.35 17.11 10.16
C PHE A 211 5.59 17.68 8.76
N VAL A 212 4.80 17.27 7.76
CA VAL A 212 4.87 17.82 6.40
C VAL A 212 4.58 19.32 6.39
N LYS A 213 3.55 19.75 7.12
CA LYS A 213 3.17 21.17 7.25
C LYS A 213 4.27 22.03 7.85
N ASP A 214 4.85 21.59 8.94
CA ASP A 214 5.89 22.34 9.65
C ASP A 214 7.21 22.31 8.88
N SER A 215 7.51 21.22 8.16
CA SER A 215 8.65 21.13 7.24
C SER A 215 8.53 22.14 6.10
N ALA A 216 7.37 22.19 5.44
CA ALA A 216 7.10 23.16 4.38
C ALA A 216 7.19 24.61 4.88
N THR A 217 6.69 24.86 6.09
CA THR A 217 6.75 26.16 6.75
C THR A 217 8.20 26.57 7.08
N ALA A 218 8.97 25.66 7.69
CA ALA A 218 10.36 25.90 8.06
C ALA A 218 11.23 26.15 6.82
N TRP A 219 11.03 25.36 5.75
CA TRP A 219 11.72 25.56 4.48
C TRP A 219 11.38 26.90 3.84
N TYR A 220 10.10 27.25 3.70
CA TYR A 220 9.70 28.53 3.11
C TYR A 220 10.29 29.72 3.90
N GLN A 221 10.22 29.67 5.23
CA GLN A 221 10.79 30.71 6.10
C GLN A 221 12.32 30.80 5.95
N SER A 222 13.02 29.68 5.78
CA SER A 222 14.47 29.66 5.53
C SER A 222 14.82 30.37 4.22
N GLN A 223 14.01 30.20 3.16
CA GLN A 223 14.24 30.86 1.88
C GLN A 223 14.00 32.37 1.96
N VAL A 224 12.94 32.79 2.65
CA VAL A 224 12.68 34.22 2.93
C VAL A 224 13.80 34.83 3.76
N ALA A 225 14.29 34.13 4.79
CA ALA A 225 15.41 34.57 5.60
C ALA A 225 16.72 34.67 4.79
N ALA A 226 16.90 33.81 3.78
CA ALA A 226 17.97 33.88 2.80
C ALA A 226 17.80 35.01 1.74
N GLY A 227 16.76 35.83 1.87
CA GLY A 227 16.50 36.99 1.00
C GLY A 227 15.78 36.67 -0.31
N LYS A 228 15.21 35.47 -0.46
CA LYS A 228 14.38 35.12 -1.62
C LYS A 228 13.03 35.82 -1.53
N THR A 229 12.57 36.41 -2.62
CA THR A 229 11.21 36.96 -2.71
C THR A 229 10.19 35.83 -2.92
N PRO A 230 8.91 35.98 -2.53
CA PRO A 230 7.87 34.97 -2.77
C PRO A 230 7.81 34.49 -4.23
N GLN A 231 7.98 35.40 -5.20
CA GLN A 231 8.04 35.04 -6.62
C GLN A 231 9.21 34.13 -6.98
N GLN A 232 10.40 34.34 -6.40
CA GLN A 232 11.58 33.50 -6.67
C GLN A 232 11.41 32.10 -6.08
N ILE A 233 10.74 32.00 -4.93
CA ILE A 233 10.40 30.71 -4.31
C ILE A 233 9.38 29.99 -5.18
N LYS A 234 8.34 30.69 -5.66
CA LYS A 234 7.36 30.13 -6.59
C LYS A 234 8.00 29.65 -7.90
N ASP A 235 8.84 30.48 -8.53
CA ASP A 235 9.52 30.12 -9.78
C ASP A 235 10.43 28.90 -9.61
N TYR A 236 11.08 28.78 -8.44
CA TYR A 236 11.87 27.58 -8.10
C TYR A 236 10.99 26.35 -7.90
N LEU A 237 9.87 26.47 -7.18
CA LEU A 237 8.99 25.32 -6.91
C LEU A 237 8.25 24.83 -8.17
N ALA A 238 7.95 25.73 -9.12
CA ALA A 238 7.27 25.38 -10.36
C ALA A 238 8.04 24.41 -11.27
N GLN A 239 9.32 24.13 -11.00
CA GLN A 239 10.07 23.09 -11.72
C GLN A 239 9.73 21.67 -11.24
N PHE A 240 9.02 21.54 -10.12
CA PHE A 240 8.61 20.27 -9.52
C PHE A 240 7.09 20.03 -9.64
N ASP A 241 6.39 20.81 -10.46
CA ASP A 241 4.96 20.67 -10.78
C ASP A 241 4.86 20.63 -12.30
N VAL A 242 5.05 19.45 -12.88
CA VAL A 242 5.01 19.21 -14.33
C VAL A 242 4.18 17.99 -14.71
N TRP A 243 3.61 17.29 -13.72
CA TRP A 243 2.88 16.04 -13.91
C TRP A 243 1.55 16.03 -13.16
N ASP A 244 0.46 15.94 -13.92
CA ASP A 244 -0.88 15.73 -13.38
C ASP A 244 -1.10 14.23 -13.14
N ARG A 245 -0.73 13.79 -11.93
CA ARG A 245 -0.82 12.40 -11.48
C ARG A 245 -2.21 11.80 -11.64
N TYR A 246 -3.25 12.59 -11.39
CA TYR A 246 -4.62 12.09 -11.24
C TYR A 246 -5.55 12.50 -12.39
N ASP A 247 -5.04 13.18 -13.43
CA ASP A 247 -5.85 13.74 -14.52
C ASP A 247 -6.97 14.62 -13.94
N GLY A 248 -6.57 15.58 -13.09
CA GLY A 248 -7.45 16.34 -12.21
C GLY A 248 -8.54 17.10 -12.96
N ASP A 249 -8.29 17.50 -14.21
CA ASP A 249 -9.26 18.16 -15.09
C ASP A 249 -9.95 17.21 -16.09
N GLY A 250 -9.49 15.95 -16.17
CA GLY A 250 -10.10 14.87 -16.95
C GLY A 250 -9.89 14.97 -18.46
N ASP A 251 -8.87 15.67 -18.93
CA ASP A 251 -8.60 15.83 -20.36
C ASP A 251 -7.71 14.71 -20.95
N GLY A 252 -7.07 13.91 -20.08
CA GLY A 252 -6.15 12.82 -20.39
C GLY A 252 -4.72 13.28 -20.72
N ASN A 253 -4.31 14.47 -20.29
CA ASN A 253 -2.99 15.06 -20.41
C ASN A 253 -2.23 15.07 -19.08
N PHE A 254 -1.49 13.99 -18.82
CA PHE A 254 -0.69 13.87 -17.61
C PHE A 254 0.56 14.77 -17.59
N ASN A 255 0.97 15.36 -18.73
CA ASN A 255 2.19 16.16 -18.82
C ASN A 255 1.91 17.66 -18.72
N GLU A 256 1.23 18.06 -17.65
CA GLU A 256 0.94 19.45 -17.32
C GLU A 256 0.92 19.66 -15.79
N PRO A 257 1.11 20.89 -15.32
CA PRO A 257 1.04 21.19 -13.89
C PRO A 257 -0.40 21.08 -13.36
N ASP A 258 -0.54 20.53 -12.16
CA ASP A 258 -1.82 20.42 -11.45
C ASP A 258 -1.87 21.29 -10.16
N GLY A 259 -0.76 21.97 -9.86
CA GLY A 259 -0.57 22.83 -8.70
C GLY A 259 0.01 22.13 -7.47
N TYR A 260 0.20 20.81 -7.53
CA TYR A 260 0.89 20.03 -6.53
C TYR A 260 2.35 19.76 -6.93
N ILE A 261 3.22 19.62 -5.93
CA ILE A 261 4.58 19.11 -6.17
C ILE A 261 4.47 17.63 -6.57
N ASP A 262 4.95 17.29 -7.77
CA ASP A 262 4.83 15.98 -8.41
C ASP A 262 5.31 14.85 -7.50
N HIS A 263 6.48 15.06 -6.88
CA HIS A 263 7.14 14.12 -5.96
C HIS A 263 7.81 14.90 -4.83
N PHE A 264 7.29 14.76 -3.61
CA PHE A 264 7.85 15.40 -2.41
C PHE A 264 8.38 14.36 -1.43
N GLN A 265 9.54 14.64 -0.86
CA GLN A 265 10.19 13.78 0.13
C GLN A 265 10.67 14.59 1.33
N ALA A 266 10.43 14.08 2.55
CA ALA A 266 10.95 14.67 3.77
C ALA A 266 11.91 13.69 4.47
N VAL A 267 13.19 14.00 4.49
CA VAL A 267 14.19 13.21 5.22
C VAL A 267 14.33 13.77 6.63
N HIS A 268 13.97 13.00 7.65
CA HIS A 268 14.07 13.44 9.04
C HIS A 268 15.40 13.05 9.69
N ALA A 269 15.86 13.84 10.66
CA ALA A 269 17.02 13.49 11.48
C ALA A 269 16.75 12.25 12.34
N GLY A 270 17.77 11.47 12.66
CA GLY A 270 17.62 10.26 13.49
C GLY A 270 17.26 8.99 12.72
N GLU A 271 16.95 7.92 13.45
CA GLU A 271 16.60 6.60 12.92
C GLU A 271 15.08 6.44 12.80
N GLY A 272 14.61 5.67 11.82
CA GLY A 272 13.20 5.36 11.66
C GLY A 272 12.70 4.35 12.70
N GLU A 273 11.44 4.45 13.10
CA GLU A 273 10.82 3.53 14.07
C GLU A 273 10.87 2.06 13.60
N GLU A 274 10.79 1.83 12.28
CA GLU A 274 10.86 0.50 11.66
C GLU A 274 12.19 -0.23 11.91
N ALA A 275 13.25 0.53 12.16
CA ALA A 275 14.58 0.03 12.53
C ALA A 275 14.81 0.01 14.06
N GLY A 276 13.85 0.50 14.85
CA GLY A 276 13.92 0.59 16.30
C GLY A 276 13.94 2.01 16.85
N GLY A 277 14.01 3.03 15.99
CA GLY A 277 13.88 4.45 16.35
C GLY A 277 15.07 5.04 17.13
N GLY A 278 16.22 4.38 17.17
CA GLY A 278 17.41 4.91 17.82
C GLY A 278 17.21 5.31 19.29
N ALA A 279 17.52 6.56 19.64
CA ALA A 279 17.37 7.09 21.00
C ALA A 279 15.92 7.48 21.32
N GLU A 280 15.11 7.70 20.29
CA GLU A 280 13.73 8.17 20.33
C GLU A 280 12.75 6.99 20.42
N GLY A 281 13.15 5.80 19.98
CA GLY A 281 12.36 4.58 20.10
C GLY A 281 11.01 4.70 19.39
N GLU A 282 9.91 4.46 20.13
CA GLU A 282 8.53 4.53 19.61
C GLU A 282 8.02 5.97 19.41
N ASP A 283 8.84 6.99 19.72
CA ASP A 283 8.56 8.39 19.38
C ASP A 283 9.13 8.80 18.01
N ALA A 284 9.97 7.96 17.40
CA ALA A 284 10.54 8.18 16.07
C ALA A 284 9.46 8.11 14.98
N ILE A 285 9.68 8.79 13.85
CA ILE A 285 8.79 8.62 12.69
C ILE A 285 9.05 7.25 12.03
N TRP A 286 8.00 6.50 11.72
CA TRP A 286 8.06 5.30 10.88
C TRP A 286 8.12 5.71 9.41
N SER A 287 9.05 5.18 8.62
CA SER A 287 9.17 5.49 7.18
C SER A 287 7.90 5.14 6.40
N HIS A 288 7.38 6.06 5.61
CA HIS A 288 6.15 5.81 4.83
C HIS A 288 5.94 6.75 3.66
N ARG A 289 5.02 6.35 2.79
CA ARG A 289 4.32 7.15 1.78
C ARG A 289 2.88 7.43 2.21
N TRP A 290 2.43 8.67 2.08
CA TRP A 290 1.02 9.05 2.29
C TRP A 290 0.59 10.29 1.50
N ALA A 291 -0.63 10.75 1.75
CA ALA A 291 -1.18 12.03 1.33
C ALA A 291 -1.44 12.90 2.57
N ALA A 292 -1.02 14.16 2.54
CA ALA A 292 -1.24 15.11 3.61
C ALA A 292 -2.65 15.73 3.52
N PHE A 293 -3.41 15.69 4.63
CA PHE A 293 -4.75 16.28 4.74
C PHE A 293 -5.73 15.93 3.58
N PRO A 294 -5.84 14.66 3.13
CA PRO A 294 -6.79 14.26 2.07
C PRO A 294 -8.25 14.50 2.48
N ASN A 295 -8.54 14.52 3.78
CA ASN A 295 -9.84 14.84 4.36
C ASN A 295 -10.31 16.29 4.09
N LEU A 296 -9.46 17.16 3.53
CA LEU A 296 -9.82 18.50 3.09
C LEU A 296 -10.14 18.58 1.59
N ALA A 297 -10.29 17.45 0.90
CA ALA A 297 -10.75 17.41 -0.49
C ALA A 297 -12.08 18.17 -0.66
N GLY A 298 -12.20 18.91 -1.77
CA GLY A 298 -13.32 19.82 -2.05
C GLY A 298 -13.27 21.15 -1.29
N VAL A 299 -12.40 21.29 -0.28
CA VAL A 299 -12.28 22.49 0.57
C VAL A 299 -10.93 23.20 0.41
N ALA A 300 -9.83 22.45 0.34
CA ALA A 300 -8.46 22.97 0.24
C ALA A 300 -7.66 22.33 -0.90
N GLY A 301 -6.67 23.07 -1.41
CA GLY A 301 -5.80 22.67 -2.50
C GLY A 301 -5.55 23.81 -3.51
N PRO A 302 -4.82 23.53 -4.60
CA PRO A 302 -4.69 24.42 -5.75
C PRO A 302 -6.04 24.84 -6.33
N GLN A 303 -6.09 26.04 -6.90
CA GLN A 303 -7.31 26.54 -7.53
C GLN A 303 -7.69 25.65 -8.71
N GLY A 304 -8.87 25.03 -8.65
CA GLY A 304 -9.37 24.12 -9.69
C GLY A 304 -9.06 22.64 -9.41
N ASN A 305 -8.21 22.33 -8.42
CA ASN A 305 -7.84 20.98 -8.02
C ASN A 305 -7.80 20.87 -6.48
N LEU A 306 -8.96 20.94 -5.83
CA LEU A 306 -9.07 20.94 -4.37
C LEU A 306 -8.99 19.50 -3.81
N ALA A 307 -7.78 18.92 -3.74
CA ALA A 307 -7.55 17.54 -3.30
C ALA A 307 -6.92 17.41 -1.90
N GLY A 308 -6.99 18.46 -1.08
CA GLY A 308 -6.31 18.55 0.22
C GLY A 308 -4.87 19.04 0.11
N GLY A 309 -4.04 18.69 1.09
CA GLY A 309 -2.61 19.02 1.10
C GLY A 309 -2.20 20.20 1.97
N VAL A 310 -0.92 20.57 1.86
CA VAL A 310 -0.26 21.67 2.57
C VAL A 310 0.24 22.69 1.55
N GLN A 311 -0.19 23.95 1.66
CA GLN A 311 0.35 25.02 0.83
C GLN A 311 1.77 25.40 1.29
N ILE A 312 2.71 25.54 0.36
CA ILE A 312 4.06 26.01 0.67
C ILE A 312 4.07 27.54 0.73
N GLY A 313 3.97 28.09 1.94
CA GLY A 313 3.86 29.53 2.17
C GLY A 313 2.65 30.14 1.46
N ASP A 314 2.88 31.21 0.68
CA ASP A 314 1.87 31.89 -0.13
C ASP A 314 2.08 31.70 -1.65
N THR A 315 2.85 30.67 -2.03
CA THR A 315 3.31 30.46 -3.42
C THR A 315 2.19 30.05 -4.39
N GLY A 316 1.14 29.42 -3.85
CA GLY A 316 0.08 28.78 -4.63
C GLY A 316 0.35 27.33 -4.99
N LEU A 317 1.53 26.78 -4.66
CA LEU A 317 1.90 25.38 -4.85
C LEU A 317 1.70 24.60 -3.54
N TRP A 318 1.36 23.32 -3.68
CA TRP A 318 0.93 22.47 -2.58
C TRP A 318 1.69 21.15 -2.53
N ILE A 319 1.84 20.59 -1.33
CA ILE A 319 2.30 19.22 -1.12
C ILE A 319 1.07 18.41 -0.74
N ARG A 320 0.78 17.35 -1.51
CA ARG A 320 -0.25 16.39 -1.16
C ARG A 320 0.40 15.06 -0.87
N ASP A 321 0.84 14.38 -1.91
CA ASP A 321 1.52 13.11 -1.81
C ASP A 321 2.97 13.32 -1.36
N TYR A 322 3.41 12.52 -0.40
CA TYR A 322 4.75 12.60 0.15
C TYR A 322 5.30 11.25 0.55
N THR A 323 6.62 11.15 0.60
CA THR A 323 7.34 10.11 1.33
C THR A 323 8.16 10.72 2.46
N THR A 324 8.42 9.95 3.51
CA THR A 324 9.30 10.33 4.61
C THR A 324 10.15 9.15 5.05
N GLU A 325 11.44 9.42 5.27
CA GLU A 325 12.45 8.42 5.56
C GLU A 325 13.53 8.99 6.49
N PRO A 326 14.25 8.16 7.26
CA PRO A 326 15.22 8.63 8.24
C PRO A 326 16.55 9.07 7.64
N GLU A 327 17.35 9.72 8.48
CA GLU A 327 18.67 10.25 8.16
C GLU A 327 19.60 9.16 7.61
N ASN A 328 19.59 7.98 8.22
CA ASN A 328 20.36 6.82 7.80
C ASN A 328 19.63 5.90 6.81
N GLY A 329 18.58 6.38 6.15
CA GLY A 329 17.93 5.69 5.04
C GLY A 329 18.94 5.33 3.95
N GLY A 330 19.02 4.04 3.59
CA GLY A 330 19.83 3.60 2.47
C GLY A 330 19.12 3.82 1.13
N LEU A 331 19.87 3.73 0.03
CA LEU A 331 19.31 3.83 -1.33
C LEU A 331 18.09 2.92 -1.52
N GLY A 332 18.08 1.74 -0.91
CA GLY A 332 16.98 0.81 -1.06
C GLY A 332 15.68 1.22 -0.38
N VAL A 333 15.73 1.93 0.75
CA VAL A 333 14.54 2.48 1.43
C VAL A 333 13.93 3.59 0.59
N PHE A 334 14.73 4.56 0.16
CA PHE A 334 14.25 5.63 -0.73
C PHE A 334 13.68 5.08 -2.04
N ALA A 335 14.29 4.05 -2.63
CA ALA A 335 13.76 3.39 -3.82
C ALA A 335 12.45 2.65 -3.55
N HIS A 336 12.25 2.11 -2.35
CA HIS A 336 11.00 1.45 -1.96
C HIS A 336 9.86 2.47 -1.85
N GLU A 337 10.06 3.54 -1.08
CA GLU A 337 9.06 4.58 -0.87
C GLU A 337 8.68 5.29 -2.17
N TYR A 338 9.68 5.58 -3.01
CA TYR A 338 9.40 6.14 -4.33
C TYR A 338 8.62 5.15 -5.23
N GLY A 339 8.78 3.84 -5.03
CA GLY A 339 7.93 2.83 -5.64
C GLY A 339 6.45 3.00 -5.29
N HIS A 340 6.12 3.32 -4.03
CA HIS A 340 4.76 3.65 -3.60
C HIS A 340 4.25 4.93 -4.22
N ASP A 341 5.10 5.94 -4.36
CA ASP A 341 4.71 7.20 -5.00
C ASP A 341 4.34 7.02 -6.48
N LEU A 342 4.94 6.02 -7.15
CA LEU A 342 4.55 5.56 -8.49
C LEU A 342 3.29 4.67 -8.53
N GLY A 343 2.68 4.41 -7.38
CA GLY A 343 1.42 3.67 -7.22
C GLY A 343 1.57 2.17 -6.97
N LEU A 344 2.78 1.67 -6.68
CA LEU A 344 2.97 0.27 -6.31
C LEU A 344 2.53 0.01 -4.87
N PRO A 345 1.83 -1.11 -4.59
CA PRO A 345 1.57 -1.53 -3.22
C PRO A 345 2.78 -2.24 -2.60
N ASP A 346 2.75 -2.40 -1.29
CA ASP A 346 3.59 -3.38 -0.60
C ASP A 346 3.32 -4.79 -1.10
N LEU A 347 4.38 -5.54 -1.34
CA LEU A 347 4.28 -6.95 -1.70
C LEU A 347 4.67 -7.90 -0.56
N TYR A 348 5.18 -7.38 0.57
CA TYR A 348 5.25 -8.14 1.82
C TYR A 348 3.86 -8.21 2.50
N ASP A 349 3.74 -9.02 3.55
CA ASP A 349 2.49 -9.19 4.28
C ASP A 349 2.33 -8.07 5.34
N THR A 350 1.49 -7.08 5.05
CA THR A 350 1.22 -5.92 5.91
C THR A 350 0.28 -6.26 7.07
N ALA A 351 -0.42 -7.41 7.02
CA ALA A 351 -1.23 -7.92 8.12
C ALA A 351 -0.40 -8.66 9.19
N GLY A 352 0.93 -8.65 9.06
CA GLY A 352 1.88 -9.20 10.01
C GLY A 352 2.16 -10.69 9.88
N GLY A 353 1.89 -11.26 8.70
CA GLY A 353 2.49 -12.51 8.26
C GLY A 353 3.91 -12.33 7.73
N ASP A 354 4.41 -13.38 7.09
CA ASP A 354 5.67 -13.38 6.35
C ASP A 354 5.46 -14.22 5.09
N ASN A 355 5.36 -13.56 3.93
CA ASN A 355 5.05 -14.21 2.65
C ASN A 355 6.33 -14.58 1.88
N GLY A 356 6.17 -15.21 0.72
CA GLY A 356 7.30 -15.71 -0.09
C GLY A 356 8.00 -14.69 -0.98
N VAL A 357 7.55 -13.41 -1.03
CA VAL A 357 8.17 -12.39 -1.89
C VAL A 357 9.60 -12.11 -1.42
N GLY A 358 9.78 -11.84 -0.12
CA GLY A 358 11.08 -11.68 0.51
C GLY A 358 12.05 -10.82 -0.29
N PHE A 359 13.25 -11.34 -0.53
CA PHE A 359 14.32 -10.62 -1.23
C PHE A 359 14.13 -10.52 -2.76
N TRP A 360 13.06 -11.07 -3.33
CA TRP A 360 12.86 -11.10 -4.78
C TRP A 360 12.37 -9.78 -5.38
N SER A 361 11.84 -8.86 -4.57
CA SER A 361 11.32 -7.58 -5.05
C SER A 361 11.75 -6.43 -4.16
N LEU A 362 12.07 -5.29 -4.78
CA LEU A 362 12.18 -3.98 -4.12
C LEU A 362 10.98 -3.69 -3.22
N MET A 363 9.75 -4.00 -3.66
CA MET A 363 8.51 -3.77 -2.89
C MET A 363 8.31 -4.78 -1.73
N SER A 364 9.41 -5.35 -1.24
CA SER A 364 9.48 -6.31 -0.14
C SER A 364 10.89 -6.20 0.48
N SER A 365 11.49 -7.30 0.94
CA SER A 365 12.84 -7.26 1.55
C SER A 365 13.97 -6.97 0.56
N GLY A 366 13.69 -6.83 -0.74
CA GLY A 366 14.67 -6.41 -1.74
C GLY A 366 15.17 -4.98 -1.54
N SER A 367 14.42 -4.11 -0.84
CA SER A 367 14.88 -2.78 -0.42
C SER A 367 15.98 -2.82 0.63
N TRP A 368 16.09 -3.92 1.39
CA TRP A 368 17.06 -4.08 2.47
C TRP A 368 18.31 -4.87 2.07
N LEU A 369 18.51 -5.12 0.77
CA LEU A 369 19.72 -5.76 0.27
C LEU A 369 20.94 -4.82 0.42
N SER A 370 22.13 -5.39 0.21
CA SER A 370 23.39 -4.67 0.15
C SER A 370 24.42 -5.47 -0.65
N HIS A 371 25.63 -4.95 -0.79
CA HIS A 371 26.75 -5.70 -1.37
C HIS A 371 27.31 -6.79 -0.44
N GLY A 372 26.71 -7.01 0.73
CA GLY A 372 27.14 -8.00 1.72
C GLY A 372 28.27 -7.52 2.63
N THR A 373 28.39 -6.19 2.79
CA THR A 373 29.33 -5.48 3.65
C THR A 373 28.76 -5.32 5.08
N ASP A 374 29.18 -4.28 5.80
CA ASP A 374 28.82 -4.02 7.18
C ASP A 374 27.52 -3.18 7.30
N ASP A 375 26.49 -3.50 6.51
CA ASP A 375 25.20 -2.79 6.52
C ASP A 375 24.08 -3.60 5.83
N ILE A 376 22.82 -3.25 6.09
CA ILE A 376 21.67 -3.62 5.25
C ILE A 376 21.02 -2.38 4.65
N GLY A 377 20.36 -2.53 3.50
CA GLY A 377 19.61 -1.45 2.84
C GLY A 377 20.43 -0.44 2.04
N SER A 378 21.77 -0.55 2.00
CA SER A 378 22.60 0.36 1.21
C SER A 378 22.42 0.21 -0.31
N THR A 379 21.91 -0.92 -0.79
CA THR A 379 21.73 -1.15 -2.23
C THR A 379 20.56 -2.10 -2.49
N PRO A 380 19.51 -1.68 -3.23
CA PRO A 380 18.35 -2.52 -3.46
C PRO A 380 18.59 -3.63 -4.49
N GLY A 381 17.71 -4.62 -4.50
CA GLY A 381 17.46 -5.50 -5.65
C GLY A 381 16.45 -4.88 -6.62
N TYR A 382 16.30 -5.46 -7.81
CA TYR A 382 15.29 -5.00 -8.75
C TYR A 382 13.86 -5.33 -8.29
N MET A 383 12.86 -4.58 -8.77
CA MET A 383 11.46 -4.98 -8.59
C MET A 383 11.15 -6.26 -9.35
N ASP A 384 10.18 -7.00 -8.84
CA ASP A 384 9.52 -8.11 -9.51
C ASP A 384 8.87 -7.70 -10.86
N PRO A 385 8.52 -8.66 -11.72
CA PRO A 385 8.08 -8.36 -13.07
C PRO A 385 6.65 -7.82 -13.09
N TRP A 386 5.81 -8.07 -12.08
CA TRP A 386 4.49 -7.46 -12.00
C TRP A 386 4.60 -5.96 -11.72
N SER A 387 5.47 -5.54 -10.80
CA SER A 387 5.74 -4.12 -10.55
C SER A 387 6.26 -3.41 -11.80
N LYS A 388 7.21 -4.03 -12.53
CA LYS A 388 7.66 -3.51 -13.83
C LYS A 388 6.54 -3.46 -14.87
N LEU A 389 5.65 -4.46 -14.90
CA LEU A 389 4.50 -4.47 -15.80
C LEU A 389 3.49 -3.38 -15.43
N PHE A 390 3.27 -3.16 -14.14
CA PHE A 390 2.38 -2.15 -13.59
C PHE A 390 2.80 -0.74 -14.01
N LEU A 391 4.10 -0.46 -13.95
CA LEU A 391 4.69 0.80 -14.35
C LEU A 391 4.94 0.92 -15.87
N GLY A 392 4.58 -0.10 -16.66
CA GLY A 392 4.80 -0.14 -18.11
C GLY A 392 6.26 -0.26 -18.55
N TRP A 393 7.14 -0.66 -17.63
CA TRP A 393 8.59 -0.77 -17.82
C TRP A 393 9.04 -2.16 -18.28
N LEU A 394 8.24 -3.19 -18.02
CA LEU A 394 8.61 -4.57 -18.33
C LEU A 394 8.72 -4.76 -19.85
N ASN A 395 9.86 -5.29 -20.31
CA ASN A 395 9.99 -5.85 -21.66
C ASN A 395 9.55 -7.31 -21.62
N TYR A 396 8.36 -7.62 -22.14
CA TYR A 396 7.79 -8.96 -22.07
C TYR A 396 7.25 -9.47 -23.41
N SER A 397 7.13 -10.79 -23.48
CA SER A 397 6.29 -11.48 -24.47
C SER A 397 5.03 -12.04 -23.80
N THR A 398 3.98 -12.31 -24.58
CA THR A 398 2.76 -12.97 -24.08
C THR A 398 2.59 -14.37 -24.66
N VAL A 399 1.98 -15.26 -23.88
CA VAL A 399 1.46 -16.56 -24.34
C VAL A 399 0.01 -16.67 -23.91
N GLU A 400 -0.89 -16.85 -24.88
CA GLU A 400 -2.32 -16.97 -24.63
C GLU A 400 -2.70 -18.39 -24.18
N TYR A 401 -3.71 -18.48 -23.31
CA TYR A 401 -4.27 -19.76 -22.85
C TYR A 401 -4.87 -20.59 -23.98
N GLY A 402 -4.71 -21.92 -23.92
CA GLY A 402 -5.32 -22.86 -24.86
C GLY A 402 -4.81 -22.72 -26.30
N LYS A 403 -3.62 -22.15 -26.50
CA LYS A 403 -2.97 -22.05 -27.82
C LYS A 403 -1.90 -23.12 -28.04
N GLY A 404 -1.77 -24.08 -27.13
CA GLY A 404 -0.84 -25.19 -27.24
C GLY A 404 0.57 -24.81 -26.80
N THR A 405 1.58 -25.32 -27.51
CA THR A 405 2.97 -25.22 -27.06
C THR A 405 3.72 -24.06 -27.73
N THR A 406 4.26 -23.15 -26.93
CA THR A 406 5.07 -22.00 -27.39
C THR A 406 6.46 -22.05 -26.76
N GLN A 407 7.51 -21.69 -27.52
CA GLN A 407 8.86 -21.51 -26.98
C GLN A 407 9.20 -20.02 -26.92
N VAL A 408 9.78 -19.60 -25.80
CA VAL A 408 10.19 -18.21 -25.55
C VAL A 408 11.65 -18.18 -25.11
N VAL A 409 12.38 -17.19 -25.60
CA VAL A 409 13.74 -16.88 -25.16
C VAL A 409 13.68 -15.69 -24.22
N LEU A 410 14.11 -15.89 -22.98
CA LEU A 410 14.18 -14.88 -21.93
C LEU A 410 15.63 -14.41 -21.78
N GLY A 411 15.83 -13.08 -21.77
CA GLY A 411 17.07 -12.47 -21.30
C GLY A 411 17.10 -12.45 -19.76
N PRO A 412 18.21 -11.99 -19.15
CA PRO A 412 18.24 -11.68 -17.72
C PRO A 412 17.13 -10.69 -17.35
N ALA A 413 16.44 -10.90 -16.23
CA ALA A 413 15.37 -10.00 -15.77
C ALA A 413 15.88 -8.57 -15.49
N GLY A 414 17.17 -8.44 -15.13
CA GLY A 414 17.85 -7.18 -14.88
C GLY A 414 18.45 -6.50 -16.12
N ASP A 415 18.22 -7.05 -17.32
CA ASP A 415 18.74 -6.48 -18.58
C ASP A 415 18.04 -5.15 -18.90
N PHE A 416 18.82 -4.08 -19.02
CA PHE A 416 18.36 -2.69 -19.17
C PHE A 416 18.01 -2.32 -20.63
N ASP A 417 18.53 -3.01 -21.64
CA ASP A 417 18.32 -2.61 -23.06
C ASP A 417 18.38 -3.82 -24.03
N GLY A 418 18.12 -5.01 -23.50
CA GLY A 418 18.20 -6.24 -24.27
C GLY A 418 17.10 -6.36 -25.34
N PRO A 419 17.40 -6.85 -26.56
CA PRO A 419 16.37 -7.18 -27.56
C PRO A 419 15.53 -8.41 -27.17
N LYS A 420 15.73 -8.97 -25.97
CA LYS A 420 15.05 -10.16 -25.46
C LYS A 420 14.09 -9.75 -24.35
N ALA A 421 12.97 -10.45 -24.29
CA ALA A 421 12.02 -10.27 -23.22
C ALA A 421 12.69 -10.63 -21.87
N GLN A 422 12.52 -9.77 -20.87
CA GLN A 422 12.90 -10.02 -19.48
C GLN A 422 11.99 -11.10 -18.85
N ALA A 423 10.73 -11.14 -19.29
CA ALA A 423 9.74 -12.07 -18.79
C ALA A 423 8.73 -12.50 -19.88
N VAL A 424 7.99 -13.57 -19.58
CA VAL A 424 6.82 -13.98 -20.36
C VAL A 424 5.58 -13.97 -19.49
N VAL A 425 4.55 -13.25 -19.95
CA VAL A 425 3.22 -13.24 -19.34
C VAL A 425 2.40 -14.38 -19.96
N VAL A 426 1.98 -15.33 -19.14
CA VAL A 426 1.14 -16.45 -19.55
C VAL A 426 -0.29 -16.14 -19.11
N ASN A 427 -1.11 -15.69 -20.06
CA ASN A 427 -2.51 -15.36 -19.81
C ASN A 427 -3.28 -16.63 -19.43
N LEU A 428 -4.21 -16.51 -18.48
CA LEU A 428 -5.07 -17.59 -18.00
C LEU A 428 -6.54 -17.19 -18.07
N PRO A 429 -7.49 -18.14 -18.03
CA PRO A 429 -8.89 -17.81 -17.80
C PRO A 429 -9.06 -17.08 -16.46
N SER A 430 -9.94 -16.07 -16.44
CA SER A 430 -10.32 -15.37 -15.20
C SER A 430 -10.78 -16.36 -14.13
N THR A 431 -10.63 -15.99 -12.87
CA THR A 431 -11.25 -16.68 -11.74
C THR A 431 -12.50 -15.92 -11.29
N THR A 432 -13.37 -16.57 -10.52
CA THR A 432 -14.52 -15.92 -9.91
C THR A 432 -14.38 -15.92 -8.39
N GLN A 433 -14.83 -14.85 -7.75
CA GLN A 433 -14.94 -14.77 -6.31
C GLN A 433 -16.33 -14.27 -5.95
N THR A 434 -16.94 -14.91 -4.96
CA THR A 434 -18.25 -14.50 -4.44
C THR A 434 -18.04 -13.78 -3.12
N THR A 435 -18.45 -12.52 -3.07
CA THR A 435 -18.53 -11.74 -1.84
C THR A 435 -19.94 -11.85 -1.30
N SER A 436 -20.08 -12.42 -0.10
CA SER A 436 -21.35 -12.48 0.63
C SER A 436 -21.41 -11.33 1.61
N TYR A 437 -22.36 -10.41 1.41
CA TYR A 437 -22.54 -9.25 2.27
C TYR A 437 -23.52 -9.54 3.41
N ASN A 438 -24.71 -10.01 3.05
CA ASN A 438 -25.79 -10.26 4.01
C ASN A 438 -26.70 -11.41 3.54
N THR A 439 -27.81 -11.62 4.26
CA THR A 439 -28.97 -12.36 3.75
C THR A 439 -30.14 -11.39 3.66
N PRO A 440 -30.90 -11.34 2.55
CA PRO A 440 -32.09 -10.48 2.42
C PRO A 440 -33.01 -10.61 3.64
N PHE A 441 -33.53 -9.49 4.13
CA PHE A 441 -34.33 -9.46 5.35
C PHE A 441 -35.54 -10.38 5.26
N ALA A 442 -36.20 -10.39 4.10
CA ALA A 442 -37.25 -11.32 3.75
C ALA A 442 -37.10 -11.82 2.32
N GLY A 443 -37.62 -13.03 2.06
CA GLY A 443 -37.61 -13.59 0.71
C GLY A 443 -36.21 -13.93 0.21
N ALA A 444 -35.96 -13.70 -1.08
CA ALA A 444 -34.72 -14.07 -1.78
C ALA A 444 -33.99 -12.88 -2.41
N ASN A 445 -34.60 -11.70 -2.47
CA ASN A 445 -34.00 -10.53 -3.09
C ASN A 445 -34.11 -9.28 -2.21
N GLU A 446 -33.18 -8.36 -2.36
CA GLU A 446 -33.17 -7.03 -1.77
C GLU A 446 -32.72 -6.00 -2.82
N TRP A 447 -32.93 -4.71 -2.55
CA TRP A 447 -32.38 -3.62 -3.34
C TRP A 447 -30.97 -3.26 -2.85
N TRP A 448 -30.01 -3.12 -3.77
CA TRP A 448 -28.63 -2.75 -3.45
C TRP A 448 -28.19 -1.50 -4.23
N GLY A 449 -27.57 -0.56 -3.51
CA GLY A 449 -27.08 0.71 -4.03
C GLY A 449 -25.79 0.62 -4.84
N GLY A 450 -25.05 -0.50 -4.72
CA GLY A 450 -23.74 -0.72 -5.34
C GLY A 450 -22.58 -0.58 -4.35
N SER A 451 -21.40 -1.02 -4.78
CA SER A 451 -20.11 -0.97 -4.06
C SER A 451 -19.05 -0.58 -5.09
N ALA A 452 -18.82 0.73 -5.24
CA ALA A 452 -17.81 1.31 -6.12
C ALA A 452 -17.60 2.79 -5.75
N ASP A 453 -16.51 3.38 -6.22
CA ASP A 453 -16.26 4.82 -6.13
C ASP A 453 -17.07 5.59 -7.19
N ASP A 454 -17.26 6.89 -6.99
CA ASP A 454 -17.98 7.83 -7.84
C ASP A 454 -19.43 7.40 -8.17
N LEU A 455 -20.08 6.68 -7.25
CA LEU A 455 -21.46 6.27 -7.43
C LEU A 455 -22.41 7.44 -7.21
N ASN A 456 -23.48 7.45 -7.99
CA ASN A 456 -24.65 8.29 -7.74
C ASN A 456 -25.89 7.53 -8.23
N THR A 457 -26.29 6.53 -7.44
CA THR A 457 -27.37 5.61 -7.79
C THR A 457 -28.67 6.07 -7.14
N THR A 458 -29.80 5.88 -7.83
CA THR A 458 -31.12 6.30 -7.33
C THR A 458 -32.18 5.22 -7.53
N LEU A 459 -33.07 5.07 -6.55
CA LEU A 459 -34.27 4.26 -6.62
C LEU A 459 -35.50 5.17 -6.42
N THR A 460 -36.18 5.53 -7.52
CA THR A 460 -37.21 6.59 -7.53
C THR A 460 -38.61 6.03 -7.73
N ARG A 461 -39.62 6.56 -7.02
CA ARG A 461 -41.04 6.21 -7.19
C ARG A 461 -41.95 7.40 -6.93
N THR A 462 -43.08 7.44 -7.63
CA THR A 462 -44.16 8.39 -7.33
C THR A 462 -45.01 7.86 -6.17
N LEU A 463 -45.19 8.68 -5.12
CA LEU A 463 -45.99 8.38 -3.94
C LEU A 463 -47.29 9.17 -3.96
N ASP A 464 -48.41 8.46 -3.90
CA ASP A 464 -49.73 9.06 -3.75
C ASP A 464 -50.12 9.19 -2.28
N LEU A 465 -49.96 10.41 -1.75
CA LEU A 465 -50.31 10.79 -0.38
C LEU A 465 -51.69 11.45 -0.31
N THR A 466 -52.50 11.41 -1.37
CA THR A 466 -53.88 11.90 -1.31
C THR A 466 -54.68 11.09 -0.29
N GLY A 467 -55.53 11.80 0.48
CA GLY A 467 -56.29 11.22 1.59
C GLY A 467 -55.48 10.85 2.84
N ALA A 468 -54.16 11.07 2.86
CA ALA A 468 -53.36 10.94 4.07
C ALA A 468 -53.53 12.15 4.98
N THR A 469 -53.50 11.90 6.30
CA THR A 469 -53.31 12.92 7.35
C THR A 469 -51.94 12.80 8.02
N SER A 470 -51.34 11.61 7.93
CA SER A 470 -49.93 11.32 8.22
C SER A 470 -49.44 10.30 7.20
N ALA A 471 -48.16 10.39 6.84
CA ALA A 471 -47.53 9.44 5.93
C ALA A 471 -46.05 9.26 6.29
N SER A 472 -45.53 8.06 6.08
CA SER A 472 -44.09 7.77 6.15
C SER A 472 -43.71 6.74 5.10
N ILE A 473 -42.44 6.76 4.71
CA ILE A 473 -41.83 5.67 3.95
C ILE A 473 -40.88 4.93 4.91
N THR A 474 -41.01 3.60 4.96
CA THR A 474 -40.21 2.73 5.82
C THR A 474 -39.45 1.71 4.97
N ALA A 475 -38.32 1.23 5.45
CA ALA A 475 -37.59 0.10 4.90
C ALA A 475 -36.87 -0.65 6.02
N LYS A 476 -36.53 -1.91 5.77
CA LYS A 476 -35.40 -2.55 6.44
C LYS A 476 -34.14 -2.14 5.72
N ALA A 477 -33.13 -1.72 6.46
CA ALA A 477 -31.84 -1.32 5.92
C ALA A 477 -30.72 -2.14 6.53
N TRP A 478 -29.77 -2.54 5.69
CA TRP A 478 -28.46 -3.05 6.07
C TRP A 478 -27.46 -2.21 5.31
N TYR A 479 -26.40 -1.74 5.95
CA TYR A 479 -25.41 -0.92 5.26
C TYR A 479 -24.05 -0.99 5.93
N ASP A 480 -23.04 -0.84 5.08
CA ASP A 480 -21.64 -0.60 5.44
C ASP A 480 -21.15 0.46 4.46
N ILE A 481 -21.07 1.69 4.92
CA ILE A 481 -20.88 2.92 4.14
C ILE A 481 -19.74 3.69 4.78
N GLU A 482 -18.81 4.23 3.98
CA GLU A 482 -17.69 5.01 4.51
C GLU A 482 -18.22 6.24 5.29
N GLU A 483 -17.87 6.31 6.58
CA GLU A 483 -18.32 7.35 7.51
C GLU A 483 -17.77 8.72 7.10
N ASP A 484 -18.59 9.76 7.15
CA ASP A 484 -18.29 11.15 6.74
C ASP A 484 -18.08 11.41 5.23
N TYR A 485 -17.97 10.37 4.38
CA TYR A 485 -17.67 10.52 2.94
C TYR A 485 -18.80 10.02 2.03
N ASP A 486 -19.29 8.81 2.29
CA ASP A 486 -20.33 8.16 1.49
C ASP A 486 -21.69 8.25 2.18
N PHE A 487 -22.78 8.36 1.43
CA PHE A 487 -24.09 8.57 2.04
C PHE A 487 -25.26 7.94 1.29
N LEU A 488 -26.17 7.34 2.06
CA LEU A 488 -27.52 7.00 1.64
C LEU A 488 -28.49 8.12 2.02
N TYR A 489 -29.01 8.82 1.01
CA TYR A 489 -30.00 9.87 1.16
C TYR A 489 -31.42 9.35 0.88
N ALA A 490 -32.40 9.93 1.58
CA ALA A 490 -33.80 9.89 1.18
C ALA A 490 -34.27 11.30 0.81
N GLU A 491 -34.91 11.43 -0.34
CA GLU A 491 -35.21 12.74 -0.92
C GLU A 491 -36.62 12.76 -1.52
N VAL A 492 -37.29 13.90 -1.42
CA VAL A 492 -38.64 14.13 -1.95
C VAL A 492 -38.67 15.32 -2.90
N SER A 493 -39.49 15.24 -3.94
CA SER A 493 -39.71 16.30 -4.92
C SER A 493 -41.20 16.53 -5.13
N THR A 494 -41.60 17.81 -5.08
CA THR A 494 -42.98 18.28 -5.33
C THR A 494 -43.16 18.90 -6.71
N ASN A 495 -42.10 18.94 -7.54
CA ASN A 495 -42.06 19.61 -8.84
C ASN A 495 -41.56 18.68 -9.96
N GLY A 496 -41.97 17.40 -9.90
CA GLY A 496 -41.66 16.43 -10.95
C GLY A 496 -40.18 16.04 -11.05
N GLY A 497 -39.41 16.16 -9.96
CA GLY A 497 -38.00 15.77 -9.89
C GLY A 497 -37.02 16.86 -10.33
N THR A 498 -37.48 18.10 -10.52
CA THR A 498 -36.64 19.24 -10.91
C THR A 498 -35.73 19.70 -9.75
N SER A 499 -36.25 19.66 -8.52
CA SER A 499 -35.47 19.85 -7.30
C SER A 499 -35.89 18.84 -6.23
N TRP A 500 -34.98 18.56 -5.30
CA TRP A 500 -35.14 17.53 -4.28
C TRP A 500 -34.84 18.12 -2.90
N THR A 501 -35.67 17.75 -1.92
CA THR A 501 -35.49 18.09 -0.50
C THR A 501 -35.05 16.81 0.22
N GLN A 502 -33.91 16.85 0.92
CA GLN A 502 -33.46 15.75 1.77
C GLN A 502 -34.38 15.59 2.99
N LEU A 503 -34.65 14.34 3.34
CA LEU A 503 -35.44 13.97 4.51
C LEU A 503 -34.49 13.52 5.62
N SER A 504 -34.82 13.88 6.87
CA SER A 504 -34.06 13.45 8.05
C SER A 504 -34.67 12.21 8.69
N ASN A 505 -33.85 11.43 9.38
CA ASN A 505 -34.26 10.36 10.27
C ASN A 505 -33.28 10.25 11.46
N SER A 506 -33.55 9.35 12.41
CA SER A 506 -32.77 9.19 13.65
C SER A 506 -31.45 8.43 13.52
N LEU A 507 -31.17 7.83 12.36
CA LEU A 507 -29.92 7.13 12.03
C LEU A 507 -28.92 8.06 11.30
N ILE A 508 -29.27 9.33 11.08
CA ILE A 508 -28.36 10.33 10.52
C ILE A 508 -27.62 10.98 11.68
N ASP A 509 -26.30 10.98 11.60
CA ASP A 509 -25.45 11.54 12.64
C ASP A 509 -25.51 13.07 12.70
N ALA A 510 -25.14 13.60 13.87
CA ALA A 510 -25.32 15.00 14.17
C ALA A 510 -24.35 15.87 13.36
N GLY A 511 -24.88 16.57 12.35
CA GLY A 511 -24.08 17.38 11.42
C GLY A 511 -24.25 16.93 9.98
N GLU A 512 -24.70 15.69 9.79
CA GLU A 512 -24.81 15.05 8.50
C GLU A 512 -26.16 15.20 7.83
N THR A 513 -26.19 14.90 6.53
CA THR A 513 -27.39 15.03 5.68
C THR A 513 -27.88 13.71 5.09
N GLY A 514 -27.15 12.61 5.32
CA GLY A 514 -27.47 11.25 4.87
C GLY A 514 -27.08 10.20 5.91
N VAL A 515 -27.47 8.95 5.66
CA VAL A 515 -27.06 7.81 6.49
C VAL A 515 -25.73 7.27 6.00
N ASP A 516 -24.79 7.06 6.90
CA ASP A 516 -23.44 6.51 6.69
C ASP A 516 -23.07 5.52 7.82
N GLY A 517 -21.81 5.09 7.86
CA GLY A 517 -21.31 4.14 8.85
C GLY A 517 -21.80 2.71 8.63
N SER A 518 -21.90 1.92 9.71
CA SER A 518 -22.17 0.47 9.63
C SER A 518 -23.27 0.01 10.55
N THR A 519 -24.17 -0.85 10.07
CA THR A 519 -25.15 -1.56 10.91
C THR A 519 -24.56 -2.74 11.68
N SER A 520 -23.25 -2.97 11.56
CA SER A 520 -22.53 -4.09 12.20
C SER A 520 -23.16 -5.45 11.86
N GLY A 521 -23.58 -5.63 10.61
CA GLY A 521 -24.15 -6.87 10.11
C GLY A 521 -25.65 -7.07 10.38
N ASN A 522 -26.36 -6.10 10.95
CA ASN A 522 -27.77 -6.23 11.32
C ASN A 522 -28.71 -5.47 10.37
N TRP A 523 -29.93 -5.97 10.21
CA TRP A 523 -31.02 -5.21 9.57
C TRP A 523 -31.67 -4.27 10.59
N VAL A 524 -31.67 -2.97 10.29
CA VAL A 524 -32.26 -1.91 11.11
C VAL A 524 -33.52 -1.33 10.46
N ASP A 525 -34.34 -0.63 11.24
CA ASP A 525 -35.52 0.07 10.74
C ASP A 525 -35.14 1.46 10.24
N LEU A 526 -35.36 1.73 8.95
CA LEU A 526 -35.17 3.02 8.32
C LEU A 526 -36.53 3.66 8.05
N THR A 527 -36.82 4.82 8.64
CA THR A 527 -38.13 5.49 8.53
C THR A 527 -37.96 6.98 8.29
N TYR A 528 -38.66 7.50 7.27
CA TYR A 528 -38.71 8.93 6.96
C TYR A 528 -40.16 9.44 7.01
N ASP A 529 -40.39 10.54 7.75
CA ASP A 529 -41.69 11.19 7.80
C ASP A 529 -41.97 11.95 6.50
N LEU A 530 -43.18 11.76 5.97
CA LEU A 530 -43.70 12.43 4.77
C LEU A 530 -44.96 13.24 5.09
N SER A 531 -45.29 13.44 6.37
CA SER A 531 -46.55 14.04 6.80
C SER A 531 -46.68 15.50 6.33
N ALA A 532 -45.55 16.22 6.17
CA ALA A 532 -45.51 17.55 5.58
C ALA A 532 -46.04 17.60 4.12
N PHE A 533 -46.08 16.46 3.43
CA PHE A 533 -46.54 16.33 2.04
C PHE A 533 -47.89 15.61 1.92
N ALA A 534 -48.59 15.42 3.05
CA ALA A 534 -49.90 14.77 3.05
C ALA A 534 -50.92 15.52 2.17
N GLY A 535 -51.75 14.78 1.45
CA GLY A 535 -52.80 15.34 0.59
C GLY A 535 -52.41 15.59 -0.87
N GLN A 536 -51.16 15.33 -1.26
CA GLN A 536 -50.67 15.51 -2.64
C GLN A 536 -49.90 14.28 -3.15
N THR A 537 -49.57 14.29 -4.43
CA THR A 537 -48.66 13.31 -5.04
C THR A 537 -47.25 13.89 -5.08
N VAL A 538 -46.24 13.11 -4.69
CA VAL A 538 -44.83 13.51 -4.70
C VAL A 538 -43.96 12.47 -5.41
N GLN A 539 -42.78 12.85 -5.88
CA GLN A 539 -41.74 11.88 -6.19
C GLN A 539 -40.83 11.68 -4.98
N PHE A 540 -40.46 10.44 -4.72
CA PHE A 540 -39.55 10.05 -3.68
C PHE A 540 -38.39 9.27 -4.29
N ARG A 541 -37.17 9.43 -3.75
CA ARG A 541 -36.05 8.54 -4.08
C ARG A 541 -35.18 8.25 -2.88
N TYR A 542 -34.62 7.03 -2.87
CA TYR A 542 -33.34 6.78 -2.23
C TYR A 542 -32.23 7.15 -3.21
N ARG A 543 -31.16 7.78 -2.73
CA ARG A 543 -29.96 8.09 -3.51
C ARG A 543 -28.73 7.65 -2.72
N TYR A 544 -27.95 6.72 -3.26
CA TYR A 544 -26.67 6.33 -2.69
C TYR A 544 -25.57 7.01 -3.50
N ALA A 545 -24.70 7.77 -2.83
CA ALA A 545 -23.60 8.46 -3.47
C ALA A 545 -22.30 8.19 -2.73
N THR A 546 -21.25 7.92 -3.50
CA THR A 546 -19.91 7.66 -2.97
C THR A 546 -18.91 8.67 -3.52
N ASP A 547 -17.84 8.88 -2.77
CA ASP A 547 -16.74 9.76 -3.16
C ASP A 547 -15.77 9.06 -4.15
N GLY A 548 -14.63 9.69 -4.43
CA GLY A 548 -13.66 9.21 -5.42
C GLY A 548 -12.78 8.03 -4.97
N GLY A 549 -12.94 7.51 -3.76
CA GLY A 549 -12.26 6.28 -3.34
C GLY A 549 -12.94 5.56 -2.18
N VAL A 550 -12.22 4.64 -1.53
CA VAL A 550 -12.66 3.72 -0.46
C VAL A 550 -14.17 3.48 -0.40
N HIS A 551 -14.68 2.58 -1.24
CA HIS A 551 -16.07 2.13 -1.09
C HIS A 551 -16.18 0.86 -0.23
N LEU A 552 -17.22 0.80 0.60
CA LEU A 552 -17.61 -0.38 1.35
C LEU A 552 -18.75 -1.13 0.65
N ALA A 553 -19.40 -2.07 1.35
CA ALA A 553 -20.48 -2.88 0.79
C ALA A 553 -21.66 -2.04 0.26
N GLY A 554 -21.83 -0.82 0.77
CA GLY A 554 -22.86 0.14 0.38
C GLY A 554 -24.20 -0.09 1.07
N ALA A 555 -25.25 0.47 0.49
CA ALA A 555 -26.60 0.48 1.06
C ALA A 555 -27.49 -0.66 0.53
N PHE A 556 -28.16 -1.37 1.42
CA PHE A 556 -29.12 -2.44 1.11
C PHE A 556 -30.48 -2.12 1.73
N LEU A 557 -31.54 -2.30 0.95
CA LEU A 557 -32.91 -1.96 1.32
C LEU A 557 -33.85 -3.12 1.00
N ASP A 558 -34.69 -3.48 1.96
CA ASP A 558 -35.71 -4.51 1.79
C ASP A 558 -37.01 -4.11 2.49
N ASN A 559 -38.14 -4.72 2.11
CA ASN A 559 -39.47 -4.43 2.63
C ASN A 559 -39.82 -2.93 2.67
N ILE A 560 -39.52 -2.22 1.58
CA ILE A 560 -39.84 -0.80 1.44
C ILE A 560 -41.36 -0.64 1.45
N SER A 561 -41.91 0.19 2.33
CA SER A 561 -43.36 0.36 2.50
C SER A 561 -43.77 1.81 2.65
N LEU A 562 -44.80 2.22 1.91
CA LEU A 562 -45.50 3.47 2.17
C LEU A 562 -46.58 3.23 3.22
N VAL A 563 -46.50 3.92 4.35
CA VAL A 563 -47.49 3.86 5.43
C VAL A 563 -48.32 5.14 5.40
N LYS A 564 -49.65 5.02 5.32
CA LYS A 564 -50.60 6.14 5.39
C LYS A 564 -51.51 5.95 6.60
N ASN A 565 -51.63 6.96 7.45
CA ASN A 565 -52.50 6.95 8.63
C ASN A 565 -52.29 5.69 9.52
N GLY A 566 -51.05 5.23 9.66
CA GLY A 566 -50.68 4.05 10.46
C GLY A 566 -50.88 2.69 9.79
N ALA A 567 -51.30 2.62 8.53
CA ALA A 567 -51.46 1.38 7.77
C ALA A 567 -50.59 1.37 6.49
N ALA A 568 -49.99 0.23 6.17
CA ALA A 568 -49.24 0.05 4.94
C ALA A 568 -50.18 0.17 3.72
N ALA A 569 -49.92 1.15 2.86
CA ALA A 569 -50.59 1.29 1.57
C ALA A 569 -50.06 0.26 0.56
N TRP A 570 -48.76 -0.04 0.63
CA TRP A 570 -48.10 -1.12 -0.10
C TRP A 570 -46.75 -1.44 0.55
N THR A 571 -46.20 -2.61 0.22
CA THR A 571 -44.86 -3.05 0.60
C THR A 571 -44.20 -3.70 -0.62
N ASP A 572 -42.93 -3.40 -0.85
CA ASP A 572 -42.08 -3.99 -1.88
C ASP A 572 -40.89 -4.70 -1.22
N GLY A 573 -40.78 -6.01 -1.44
CA GLY A 573 -39.67 -6.85 -0.96
C GLY A 573 -38.70 -7.24 -2.06
N ALA A 574 -38.60 -6.47 -3.15
CA ALA A 574 -37.66 -6.68 -4.27
C ALA A 574 -37.75 -8.02 -5.05
N GLU A 575 -38.68 -8.92 -4.73
CA GLU A 575 -38.80 -10.22 -5.41
C GLU A 575 -39.10 -10.11 -6.92
N THR A 576 -39.84 -9.07 -7.29
CA THR A 576 -40.12 -8.72 -8.68
C THR A 576 -39.89 -7.23 -8.89
N LEU A 577 -39.49 -6.83 -10.10
CA LEU A 577 -39.35 -5.42 -10.42
C LEU A 577 -40.74 -4.80 -10.55
N ASP A 578 -41.21 -4.12 -9.52
CA ASP A 578 -42.42 -3.30 -9.60
C ASP A 578 -42.19 -2.15 -10.59
N ALA A 579 -43.03 -2.07 -11.62
CA ALA A 579 -42.94 -1.07 -12.69
C ALA A 579 -43.08 0.38 -12.20
N ALA A 580 -43.55 0.60 -10.96
CA ALA A 580 -43.59 1.93 -10.36
C ALA A 580 -42.22 2.42 -9.85
N TRP A 581 -41.22 1.55 -9.70
CA TRP A 581 -39.84 1.94 -9.42
C TRP A 581 -39.08 2.28 -10.70
N THR A 582 -38.32 3.37 -10.65
CA THR A 582 -37.30 3.72 -11.62
C THR A 582 -35.94 3.62 -10.93
N ALA A 583 -35.22 2.52 -11.20
CA ALA A 583 -33.87 2.32 -10.71
C ALA A 583 -32.83 2.89 -11.71
N ARG A 584 -31.84 3.60 -11.19
CA ARG A 584 -30.62 4.01 -11.91
C ARG A 584 -29.45 3.62 -11.03
N GLY A 585 -28.70 2.58 -11.40
CA GLY A 585 -27.59 2.05 -10.61
C GLY A 585 -28.02 1.09 -9.49
N PHE A 586 -29.13 1.34 -8.79
CA PHE A 586 -29.70 0.35 -7.85
C PHE A 586 -30.05 -0.96 -8.58
N THR A 587 -29.69 -2.09 -7.98
CA THR A 587 -29.96 -3.44 -8.53
C THR A 587 -30.70 -4.31 -7.52
N ARG A 588 -31.26 -5.44 -7.98
CA ARG A 588 -31.86 -6.45 -7.09
C ARG A 588 -30.90 -7.63 -6.98
N MET A 589 -30.59 -8.06 -5.77
CA MET A 589 -29.62 -9.13 -5.50
C MET A 589 -30.02 -9.99 -4.31
N GLY A 590 -29.37 -11.15 -4.12
CA GLY A 590 -29.68 -12.09 -3.04
C GLY A 590 -28.65 -12.10 -1.90
N GLY A 591 -28.06 -10.95 -1.54
CA GLY A 591 -27.06 -10.85 -0.48
C GLY A 591 -25.60 -11.15 -0.86
N SER A 592 -25.32 -11.50 -2.12
CA SER A 592 -23.95 -11.70 -2.60
C SER A 592 -23.74 -11.25 -4.05
N VAL A 593 -22.49 -10.90 -4.39
CA VAL A 593 -22.03 -10.58 -5.74
C VAL A 593 -20.93 -11.56 -6.14
N THR A 594 -20.96 -12.01 -7.39
CA THR A 594 -19.88 -12.83 -7.97
C THR A 594 -19.18 -12.02 -9.06
N ASP A 595 -17.91 -11.72 -8.83
CA ASP A 595 -17.08 -10.96 -9.76
C ASP A 595 -16.05 -11.86 -10.46
N GLU A 596 -15.67 -11.47 -11.67
CA GLU A 596 -14.62 -12.12 -12.45
C GLU A 596 -13.30 -11.36 -12.35
N TYR A 597 -12.26 -12.04 -11.85
CA TYR A 597 -10.95 -11.45 -11.65
C TYR A 597 -9.92 -12.01 -12.63
N PRO A 598 -9.15 -11.13 -13.31
CA PRO A 598 -8.00 -11.54 -14.09
C PRO A 598 -6.94 -12.25 -13.25
N ARG A 599 -6.29 -13.24 -13.85
CA ARG A 599 -5.13 -13.91 -13.28
C ARG A 599 -4.20 -14.39 -14.39
N PHE A 600 -2.92 -14.47 -14.11
CA PHE A 600 -1.90 -14.88 -15.08
C PHE A 600 -0.61 -15.29 -14.35
N TYR A 601 0.28 -15.98 -15.05
CA TYR A 601 1.65 -16.15 -14.58
C TYR A 601 2.57 -15.12 -15.24
N ILE A 602 3.61 -14.69 -14.52
CA ILE A 602 4.76 -14.03 -15.14
C ILE A 602 6.00 -14.88 -14.83
N ALA A 603 6.71 -15.33 -15.86
CA ALA A 603 7.93 -16.12 -15.69
C ALA A 603 9.15 -15.34 -16.17
N GLU A 604 10.14 -15.18 -15.31
CA GLU A 604 11.34 -14.37 -15.56
C GLU A 604 12.63 -15.14 -15.25
N ASN A 605 13.74 -14.78 -15.91
CA ASN A 605 15.05 -15.38 -15.68
C ASN A 605 15.86 -14.51 -14.70
N ARG A 606 15.78 -14.82 -13.40
CA ARG A 606 16.51 -14.12 -12.35
C ARG A 606 17.96 -14.61 -12.29
N THR A 607 18.88 -13.65 -12.38
CA THR A 607 20.33 -13.89 -12.41
C THR A 607 21.03 -12.77 -11.66
N TYR A 608 22.31 -12.97 -11.33
CA TYR A 608 23.14 -11.95 -10.67
C TYR A 608 23.63 -10.88 -11.66
N PHE A 609 22.71 -10.11 -12.22
CA PHE A 609 23.00 -9.08 -13.24
C PHE A 609 22.41 -7.73 -12.85
N GLY A 610 23.22 -6.67 -12.94
CA GLY A 610 22.83 -5.34 -12.48
C GLY A 610 22.60 -5.32 -10.97
N TYR A 611 21.57 -4.61 -10.52
CA TYR A 611 21.21 -4.56 -9.10
C TYR A 611 20.81 -5.93 -8.53
N ASP A 612 20.39 -6.90 -9.33
CA ASP A 612 20.17 -8.28 -8.86
C ASP A 612 21.47 -9.03 -8.51
N ASP A 613 22.68 -8.48 -8.76
CA ASP A 613 23.91 -9.07 -8.21
C ASP A 613 23.92 -9.05 -6.67
N THR A 614 23.18 -8.12 -6.04
CA THR A 614 22.95 -8.10 -4.60
C THR A 614 22.25 -9.36 -4.08
N LEU A 615 21.51 -10.11 -4.92
CA LEU A 615 20.96 -11.42 -4.53
C LEU A 615 22.04 -12.45 -4.21
N ARG A 616 23.28 -12.24 -4.67
CA ARG A 616 24.42 -13.11 -4.39
C ARG A 616 24.90 -12.98 -2.94
N THR A 617 24.90 -11.77 -2.38
CA THR A 617 25.58 -11.48 -1.10
C THR A 617 24.77 -10.66 -0.11
N GLY A 618 23.72 -9.97 -0.56
CA GLY A 618 22.91 -9.05 0.23
C GLY A 618 21.83 -9.71 1.08
N GLY A 619 21.38 -10.91 0.73
CA GLY A 619 20.40 -11.65 1.53
C GLY A 619 20.90 -11.84 2.96
N TYR A 620 20.06 -11.55 3.95
CA TYR A 620 20.49 -11.52 5.36
C TYR A 620 19.54 -12.22 6.33
N ASN A 621 20.12 -12.80 7.39
CA ASN A 621 19.39 -13.45 8.46
C ASN A 621 19.91 -13.00 9.83
N TYR A 622 18.99 -12.62 10.71
CA TYR A 622 19.27 -12.31 12.12
C TYR A 622 19.39 -13.61 12.91
N GLY A 623 20.49 -14.33 12.66
CA GLY A 623 20.69 -15.69 13.15
C GLY A 623 21.19 -15.79 14.59
N PHE A 624 21.61 -14.68 15.20
CA PHE A 624 22.33 -14.64 16.48
C PHE A 624 21.67 -13.72 17.52
N ASN A 625 20.35 -13.50 17.43
CA ASN A 625 19.60 -12.56 18.27
C ASN A 625 19.82 -12.67 19.79
N ASN A 626 20.15 -13.86 20.28
CA ASN A 626 20.41 -14.12 21.70
C ASN A 626 21.81 -13.70 22.18
N THR A 627 22.76 -13.48 21.27
CA THR A 627 24.15 -13.13 21.60
C THR A 627 24.64 -11.87 20.93
N ARG A 628 24.20 -11.60 19.68
CA ARG A 628 24.60 -10.48 18.82
C ARG A 628 23.35 -9.96 18.08
N PRO A 629 22.48 -9.18 18.73
CA PRO A 629 21.17 -8.80 18.20
C PRO A 629 21.22 -7.98 16.91
N ASN A 630 22.27 -7.18 16.71
CA ASN A 630 22.45 -6.36 15.51
C ASN A 630 23.38 -7.03 14.48
N TRP A 631 23.64 -8.33 14.65
CA TRP A 631 24.47 -9.10 13.72
C TRP A 631 23.63 -9.94 12.78
N VAL A 632 23.82 -9.70 11.48
CA VAL A 632 23.26 -10.50 10.40
C VAL A 632 24.32 -11.40 9.76
N GLU A 633 23.93 -12.65 9.49
CA GLU A 633 24.66 -13.50 8.54
C GLU A 633 24.16 -13.28 7.11
N ARG A 634 25.03 -13.51 6.13
CA ARG A 634 24.70 -13.37 4.71
C ARG A 634 24.38 -14.72 4.06
N PHE A 635 23.47 -14.70 3.09
CA PHE A 635 23.15 -15.86 2.26
C PHE A 635 22.84 -15.45 0.82
N SER A 636 22.97 -16.41 -0.10
CA SER A 636 22.69 -16.19 -1.52
C SER A 636 21.27 -16.63 -1.87
N VAL A 637 20.51 -15.74 -2.51
CA VAL A 637 19.23 -16.05 -3.17
C VAL A 637 19.54 -16.63 -4.56
N GLN A 638 18.99 -17.79 -4.91
CA GLN A 638 19.52 -18.65 -5.96
C GLN A 638 18.91 -18.36 -7.35
N PRO A 639 19.73 -18.17 -8.41
CA PRO A 639 19.26 -17.77 -9.73
C PRO A 639 18.52 -18.90 -10.45
N GLY A 640 17.68 -18.53 -11.42
CA GLY A 640 16.91 -19.46 -12.25
C GLY A 640 15.61 -18.83 -12.76
N LEU A 641 14.70 -19.68 -13.23
CA LEU A 641 13.37 -19.25 -13.64
C LEU A 641 12.53 -19.01 -12.40
N LEU A 642 12.12 -17.78 -12.15
CA LEU A 642 11.14 -17.46 -11.12
C LEU A 642 9.77 -17.33 -11.79
N VAL A 643 8.78 -18.05 -11.27
CA VAL A 643 7.39 -17.98 -11.75
C VAL A 643 6.59 -17.23 -10.71
N TRP A 644 5.92 -16.15 -11.10
CA TRP A 644 5.02 -15.36 -10.27
C TRP A 644 3.59 -15.68 -10.64
N TYR A 645 2.72 -15.87 -9.66
CA TYR A 645 1.28 -15.99 -9.86
C TYR A 645 0.60 -14.69 -9.47
N VAL A 646 0.03 -14.02 -10.47
CA VAL A 646 -0.74 -12.79 -10.30
C VAL A 646 -2.22 -13.14 -10.29
N ASN A 647 -2.93 -12.70 -9.24
CA ASN A 647 -4.34 -12.97 -9.05
C ASN A 647 -5.08 -11.74 -8.51
N TYR A 648 -5.80 -11.05 -9.39
CA TYR A 648 -6.49 -9.80 -9.04
C TYR A 648 -7.75 -9.99 -8.19
N ALA A 649 -8.11 -11.23 -7.83
CA ALA A 649 -9.09 -11.49 -6.77
C ALA A 649 -8.59 -11.07 -5.37
N TYR A 650 -7.33 -10.65 -5.26
CA TYR A 650 -6.69 -10.18 -4.05
C TYR A 650 -6.05 -8.81 -4.32
N GLY A 651 -6.27 -7.86 -3.41
CA GLY A 651 -5.69 -6.51 -3.49
C GLY A 651 -4.28 -6.40 -2.89
N ASP A 652 -3.85 -7.43 -2.16
CA ASP A 652 -2.64 -7.45 -1.32
C ASP A 652 -1.99 -8.85 -1.29
N ASN A 653 -0.83 -8.97 -0.64
CA ASN A 653 -0.14 -10.23 -0.39
C ASN A 653 -0.19 -10.69 1.08
N ASN A 654 -1.29 -10.37 1.80
CA ASN A 654 -1.51 -10.73 3.20
C ASN A 654 -1.90 -12.20 3.37
N THR A 655 -0.97 -13.08 3.02
CA THR A 655 -1.09 -14.54 3.16
C THR A 655 -1.43 -14.99 4.59
N ARG A 656 -1.23 -14.16 5.61
CA ARG A 656 -1.76 -14.39 6.97
C ARG A 656 -3.28 -14.44 6.99
N GLN A 657 -3.94 -13.54 6.28
CA GLN A 657 -5.40 -13.46 6.17
C GLN A 657 -5.94 -14.46 5.15
N HIS A 658 -5.21 -14.68 4.04
CA HIS A 658 -5.62 -15.61 2.97
C HIS A 658 -4.48 -16.59 2.57
N PRO A 659 -4.20 -17.60 3.42
CA PRO A 659 -3.11 -18.56 3.17
C PRO A 659 -3.07 -19.19 1.77
N GLY A 660 -1.94 -19.02 1.10
CA GLY A 660 -1.67 -19.52 -0.24
C GLY A 660 -2.14 -18.62 -1.38
N PHE A 661 -2.71 -17.45 -1.09
CA PHE A 661 -3.19 -16.50 -2.08
C PHE A 661 -2.63 -15.10 -1.84
N GLY A 662 -2.70 -14.26 -2.87
CA GLY A 662 -2.22 -12.88 -2.85
C GLY A 662 -2.28 -12.28 -4.24
N LEU A 663 -2.09 -10.97 -4.32
CA LEU A 663 -2.04 -10.18 -5.55
C LEU A 663 -0.95 -10.68 -6.51
N ASN A 664 0.27 -10.89 -6.01
CA ASN A 664 1.44 -11.28 -6.79
C ASN A 664 2.45 -12.05 -5.92
N LEU A 665 2.45 -13.38 -6.01
CA LEU A 665 3.33 -14.23 -5.19
C LEU A 665 4.30 -15.07 -6.04
N PRO A 666 5.59 -15.20 -5.66
CA PRO A 666 6.49 -16.12 -6.31
C PRO A 666 6.15 -17.57 -5.95
N VAL A 667 6.16 -18.44 -6.95
CA VAL A 667 5.95 -19.87 -6.79
C VAL A 667 7.26 -20.53 -6.41
N ASP A 668 7.35 -20.95 -5.16
CA ASP A 668 8.49 -21.70 -4.63
C ASP A 668 8.47 -23.15 -5.12
N VAL A 669 9.50 -23.55 -5.88
CA VAL A 669 9.68 -24.93 -6.35
C VAL A 669 9.81 -25.96 -5.21
N ARG A 670 10.15 -25.52 -4.00
CA ARG A 670 10.24 -26.34 -2.77
C ARG A 670 9.51 -25.64 -1.62
N PRO A 671 8.17 -25.65 -1.61
CA PRO A 671 7.35 -24.83 -0.71
C PRO A 671 7.36 -25.26 0.77
N GLY A 672 8.25 -26.17 1.16
CA GLY A 672 8.35 -26.70 2.52
C GLY A 672 8.84 -25.65 3.53
N GLU A 673 8.72 -25.96 4.81
CA GLU A 673 9.41 -25.18 5.84
C GLU A 673 10.86 -25.65 6.02
N ILE A 674 11.76 -24.75 6.41
CA ILE A 674 13.12 -25.07 6.83
C ILE A 674 13.14 -25.08 8.37
N ALA A 675 12.94 -26.25 8.97
CA ALA A 675 12.89 -26.41 10.41
C ALA A 675 14.30 -26.37 11.04
N VAL A 676 14.44 -25.66 12.16
CA VAL A 676 15.64 -25.60 12.99
C VAL A 676 15.39 -26.36 14.29
N SER A 677 16.13 -27.44 14.49
CA SER A 677 15.91 -28.37 15.61
C SER A 677 15.96 -27.64 16.96
N GLY A 678 14.87 -27.73 17.72
CA GLY A 678 14.74 -27.11 19.03
C GLY A 678 14.65 -25.58 19.05
N GLN A 679 14.63 -24.91 17.89
CA GLN A 679 14.56 -23.44 17.77
C GLN A 679 13.36 -22.93 16.97
N GLY A 680 12.69 -23.79 16.19
CA GLY A 680 11.55 -23.41 15.36
C GLY A 680 11.87 -23.57 13.88
N ARG A 681 11.83 -22.48 13.10
CA ARG A 681 12.04 -22.49 11.65
C ARG A 681 12.68 -21.20 11.15
N ILE A 682 13.32 -21.28 9.99
CA ILE A 682 13.68 -20.09 9.22
C ILE A 682 12.40 -19.40 8.75
N THR A 683 12.37 -18.07 8.84
CA THR A 683 11.19 -17.28 8.46
C THR A 683 10.99 -17.33 6.94
N ASN A 684 9.77 -17.06 6.50
CA ASN A 684 9.39 -17.18 5.09
C ASN A 684 10.11 -16.18 4.19
N ARG A 685 10.44 -14.99 4.73
CA ARG A 685 11.34 -14.01 4.11
C ARG A 685 12.63 -14.63 3.55
N ARG A 686 13.19 -15.64 4.23
CA ARG A 686 14.43 -16.34 3.83
C ARG A 686 14.15 -17.69 3.19
N ASN A 687 13.00 -18.30 3.46
CA ASN A 687 12.68 -19.64 2.99
C ASN A 687 12.66 -19.71 1.46
N GLY A 688 12.08 -18.70 0.79
CA GLY A 688 12.06 -18.61 -0.68
C GLY A 688 13.41 -18.34 -1.36
N TYR A 689 14.55 -18.43 -0.66
CA TYR A 689 15.89 -18.23 -1.27
C TYR A 689 16.16 -19.18 -2.44
N ASP A 690 15.49 -20.33 -2.47
CA ASP A 690 15.60 -21.35 -3.50
C ASP A 690 14.30 -21.54 -4.31
N ALA A 691 13.46 -20.52 -4.41
CA ALA A 691 12.19 -20.59 -5.15
C ALA A 691 12.33 -20.94 -6.64
N THR A 692 13.45 -20.58 -7.28
CA THR A 692 13.63 -20.69 -8.73
C THR A 692 13.69 -22.13 -9.28
N PHE A 693 13.14 -22.35 -10.47
CA PHE A 693 13.31 -23.55 -11.27
C PHE A 693 14.63 -23.47 -12.06
N SER A 694 15.33 -24.59 -12.25
CA SER A 694 16.66 -24.60 -12.87
C SER A 694 17.05 -25.97 -13.44
N LEU A 695 17.87 -25.95 -14.50
CA LEU A 695 18.63 -27.11 -15.02
C LEU A 695 19.84 -27.44 -14.14
N TYR A 696 20.23 -26.55 -13.23
CA TYR A 696 21.40 -26.69 -12.37
C TYR A 696 20.99 -26.95 -10.91
N ALA A 697 21.86 -27.66 -10.19
CA ALA A 697 21.70 -27.88 -8.77
C ALA A 697 21.96 -26.57 -8.02
N LYS A 698 21.30 -26.39 -6.86
CA LYS A 698 21.54 -25.25 -5.98
C LYS A 698 22.53 -25.65 -4.89
N PRO A 699 23.54 -24.82 -4.58
CA PRO A 699 24.52 -25.12 -3.55
C PRO A 699 23.84 -25.29 -2.18
N ALA A 700 24.54 -25.97 -1.26
CA ALA A 700 24.10 -26.04 0.13
C ALA A 700 24.12 -24.66 0.78
N GLN A 701 23.19 -24.40 1.68
CA GLN A 701 23.07 -23.14 2.42
C GLN A 701 22.86 -23.42 3.90
N THR A 702 23.60 -22.72 4.74
CA THR A 702 23.45 -22.78 6.20
C THR A 702 22.77 -21.50 6.70
N PHE A 703 21.86 -21.66 7.64
CA PHE A 703 21.21 -20.58 8.37
C PHE A 703 21.32 -20.84 9.87
N HIS A 704 21.18 -19.81 10.69
CA HIS A 704 21.12 -19.91 12.14
C HIS A 704 19.81 -19.35 12.70
N VAL A 705 19.36 -19.93 13.82
CA VAL A 705 18.37 -19.32 14.71
C VAL A 705 18.94 -19.38 16.11
N ASN A 706 19.16 -18.21 16.73
CA ASN A 706 19.80 -18.07 18.03
C ASN A 706 21.15 -18.81 18.14
N GLY A 707 21.93 -18.78 17.06
CA GLY A 707 23.23 -19.44 16.94
C GLY A 707 23.17 -20.95 16.66
N VAL A 708 21.98 -21.55 16.53
CA VAL A 708 21.84 -22.97 16.17
C VAL A 708 21.75 -23.12 14.65
N PRO A 709 22.67 -23.87 14.01
CA PRO A 709 22.68 -24.02 12.57
C PRO A 709 21.63 -25.01 12.06
N VAL A 710 21.06 -24.71 10.90
CA VAL A 710 20.43 -25.67 9.99
C VAL A 710 21.12 -25.57 8.64
N THR A 711 21.48 -26.71 8.04
CA THR A 711 22.04 -26.73 6.68
C THR A 711 21.06 -27.39 5.74
N VAL A 712 20.57 -26.62 4.77
CA VAL A 712 19.88 -27.15 3.61
C VAL A 712 20.94 -27.73 2.68
N PRO A 713 20.90 -29.03 2.36
CA PRO A 713 21.90 -29.65 1.50
C PRO A 713 21.79 -29.13 0.06
N GLN A 714 22.77 -29.47 -0.78
CA GLN A 714 22.68 -29.20 -2.21
C GLN A 714 21.36 -29.75 -2.78
N LEU A 715 20.61 -28.90 -3.47
CA LEU A 715 19.28 -29.24 -3.97
C LEU A 715 19.34 -29.66 -5.43
N ASN A 716 18.66 -30.76 -5.76
CA ASN A 716 18.60 -31.28 -7.13
C ASN A 716 17.91 -30.28 -8.08
N PRO A 717 18.33 -30.24 -9.36
CA PRO A 717 17.65 -29.45 -10.39
C PRO A 717 16.17 -29.79 -10.49
N ASN A 718 15.33 -28.77 -10.67
CA ASN A 718 13.92 -28.94 -11.04
C ASN A 718 13.59 -27.92 -12.14
N PRO A 719 13.50 -28.35 -13.41
CA PRO A 719 13.36 -27.43 -14.53
C PRO A 719 11.90 -27.26 -15.01
N VAL A 720 10.92 -27.81 -14.29
CA VAL A 720 9.52 -27.83 -14.74
C VAL A 720 8.60 -27.24 -13.69
N PHE A 721 7.99 -26.12 -14.03
CA PHE A 721 6.77 -25.66 -13.37
C PHE A 721 5.56 -26.40 -13.97
N ASN A 722 4.64 -26.88 -13.12
CA ASN A 722 3.41 -27.58 -13.52
C ASN A 722 2.27 -27.29 -12.54
N ASP A 723 1.25 -26.57 -13.02
CA ASP A 723 0.11 -26.15 -12.20
C ASP A 723 -1.11 -27.09 -12.25
N SER A 724 -0.97 -28.30 -12.81
CA SER A 724 -2.09 -29.26 -12.97
C SER A 724 -2.77 -29.63 -11.63
N ASN A 725 -2.08 -29.39 -10.51
CA ASN A 725 -2.65 -29.46 -9.17
C ASN A 725 -2.51 -28.09 -8.50
N VAL A 726 -3.63 -27.50 -8.09
CA VAL A 726 -3.73 -26.22 -7.36
C VAL A 726 -2.79 -26.18 -6.14
N ASN A 727 -2.55 -27.32 -5.49
CA ASN A 727 -1.70 -27.42 -4.29
C ASN A 727 -0.28 -27.90 -4.58
N ALA A 728 0.16 -27.98 -5.84
CA ALA A 728 1.49 -28.50 -6.20
C ALA A 728 2.64 -27.73 -5.53
N TYR A 729 2.43 -26.43 -5.28
CA TYR A 729 3.39 -25.51 -4.67
C TYR A 729 2.89 -24.93 -3.34
N TRP A 730 1.94 -25.62 -2.71
CA TRP A 730 1.37 -25.24 -1.42
C TRP A 730 1.69 -26.28 -0.34
N SER A 731 2.00 -25.82 0.86
CA SER A 731 2.26 -26.65 2.03
C SER A 731 1.54 -26.11 3.25
N ALA A 732 0.76 -26.97 3.92
CA ALA A 732 0.12 -26.62 5.19
C ALA A 732 1.12 -26.30 6.31
N GLY A 733 2.34 -26.84 6.23
CA GLY A 733 3.43 -26.52 7.18
C GLY A 733 4.02 -25.13 6.95
N ASN A 734 3.89 -24.59 5.73
CA ASN A 734 4.40 -23.27 5.37
C ASN A 734 3.35 -22.44 4.60
N PRO A 735 2.22 -22.13 5.23
CA PRO A 735 1.03 -21.64 4.55
C PRO A 735 1.14 -20.18 4.05
N TRP A 736 2.10 -19.42 4.56
CA TRP A 736 2.31 -18.01 4.18
C TRP A 736 3.36 -17.85 3.06
N ASN A 737 4.38 -18.70 2.98
CA ASN A 737 5.33 -18.70 1.84
C ASN A 737 4.75 -19.38 0.59
N SER A 738 4.04 -20.49 0.80
CA SER A 738 3.67 -21.41 -0.28
C SER A 738 2.41 -20.97 -1.00
N VAL A 739 2.28 -21.29 -2.29
CA VAL A 739 1.29 -20.69 -3.21
C VAL A 739 0.33 -21.74 -3.75
N LYS A 740 -0.98 -21.43 -3.69
CA LYS A 740 -2.02 -22.16 -4.42
C LYS A 740 -2.11 -21.61 -5.84
N VAL A 741 -1.59 -22.37 -6.78
CA VAL A 741 -1.48 -22.01 -8.19
C VAL A 741 -2.82 -22.15 -8.93
N ALA A 742 -2.92 -21.63 -10.16
CA ALA A 742 -4.20 -21.46 -10.86
C ALA A 742 -4.98 -22.76 -11.15
N GLY A 743 -4.31 -23.92 -11.22
CA GLY A 743 -4.95 -25.21 -11.48
C GLY A 743 -5.34 -25.43 -12.94
N THR A 744 -4.62 -24.84 -13.90
CA THR A 744 -5.06 -24.75 -15.30
C THR A 744 -4.49 -25.81 -16.24
N GLY A 745 -3.52 -26.60 -15.77
CA GLY A 745 -2.73 -27.53 -16.60
C GLY A 745 -1.55 -26.88 -17.32
N THR A 746 -1.25 -25.61 -17.03
CA THR A 746 -0.10 -24.87 -17.53
C THR A 746 1.20 -25.50 -17.05
N THR A 747 2.13 -25.71 -17.98
CA THR A 747 3.51 -26.10 -17.69
C THR A 747 4.50 -25.15 -18.31
N ILE A 748 5.59 -24.86 -17.59
CA ILE A 748 6.73 -24.05 -18.08
C ILE A 748 7.99 -24.89 -17.86
N THR A 749 8.56 -25.38 -18.96
CA THR A 749 9.76 -26.23 -18.96
C THR A 749 10.98 -25.47 -19.44
N ILE A 750 12.04 -25.44 -18.65
CA ILE A 750 13.34 -24.93 -19.09
C ILE A 750 13.98 -25.95 -20.04
N VAL A 751 14.21 -25.54 -21.30
CA VAL A 751 14.84 -26.38 -22.33
C VAL A 751 16.26 -25.94 -22.67
N GLY A 752 16.65 -24.75 -22.20
CA GLY A 752 18.03 -24.26 -22.24
C GLY A 752 18.23 -23.18 -21.18
N GLN A 753 19.37 -23.22 -20.49
CA GLN A 753 19.74 -22.24 -19.47
C GLN A 753 21.25 -22.04 -19.52
N GLY A 754 21.70 -20.80 -19.69
CA GLY A 754 23.13 -20.51 -19.60
C GLY A 754 23.66 -20.50 -18.16
N LYS A 755 24.96 -20.29 -18.01
CA LYS A 755 25.67 -20.34 -16.73
C LYS A 755 26.17 -18.97 -16.26
N LYS A 756 26.30 -18.01 -17.16
CA LYS A 756 26.69 -16.65 -16.85
C LYS A 756 25.45 -15.81 -16.55
N ALA A 757 25.61 -14.75 -15.77
CA ALA A 757 24.52 -13.86 -15.42
C ALA A 757 23.85 -13.19 -16.64
N THR A 758 24.60 -12.96 -17.72
CA THR A 758 24.10 -12.37 -18.96
C THR A 758 23.49 -13.39 -19.94
N ASP A 759 23.52 -14.68 -19.61
CA ASP A 759 23.06 -15.70 -20.56
C ASP A 759 21.53 -15.77 -20.62
N ASN A 760 21.03 -16.11 -21.80
CA ASN A 760 19.61 -16.32 -22.01
C ASN A 760 19.12 -17.64 -21.41
N MET A 761 17.82 -17.70 -21.19
CA MET A 761 17.05 -18.91 -20.91
C MET A 761 16.06 -19.18 -22.04
N VAL A 762 15.83 -20.45 -22.35
CA VAL A 762 14.79 -20.88 -23.29
C VAL A 762 13.78 -21.71 -22.52
N VAL A 763 12.54 -21.27 -22.52
CA VAL A 763 11.41 -21.96 -21.90
C VAL A 763 10.43 -22.47 -22.96
N ARG A 764 9.81 -23.60 -22.69
CA ARG A 764 8.68 -24.15 -23.44
C ARG A 764 7.44 -24.11 -22.54
N ILE A 765 6.41 -23.41 -22.99
CA ILE A 765 5.16 -23.21 -22.27
C ILE A 765 4.08 -24.03 -22.99
N HIS A 766 3.28 -24.76 -22.22
CA HIS A 766 2.10 -25.48 -22.72
C HIS A 766 0.93 -25.16 -21.81
N ASN A 767 -0.19 -24.72 -22.38
CA ASN A 767 -1.40 -24.29 -21.68
C ASN A 767 -2.67 -24.50 -22.50
#